data_AF-A0ABD6BAQ6-F1
#
_entry.id   AF-A0ABD6BAQ6-F1
#
_cell.length_a   1.000
_cell.length_b   1.000
_cell.length_c   1.000
_cell.angle_alpha   90.00
_cell.angle_beta   90.00
_cell.angle_gamma   90.00
#
_symmetry.space_group_name_H-M   'P 1'
#
loop_
_entity.id
_entity.type
_entity.pdbx_description
1 polymer ?
#
loop_
_entity_poly.entity_id
_entity_poly.type
_entity_poly.pdbx_seq_one_letter_code
_entity_poly.pdbx_strand_id
1 'polypeptide(L)'
;METRKASLDREWEALTSNHERELARAIDSFEQFQSGHTVDPLALVGAYRSGKTQLIYHLFNEAWNRGIPAFYVGDPGAMLSEFEASDESDLNEWIDSRIQAQLEAFENGAAPEIDWFPNVDSASKRDFVEAHADTVASGDTSRTALFFDEVEQSYRAFIQATDKDDDNPLRKINDGLQDTIKVWSFGMISAFEFIGEADWGRMKEIRIPPLSVADVRTLLAERRPDATDLANIIWWLSRGRTGIIIKLIEELPDNPEEEAGEWVRDLADANFKDTRLINNLWTELPHESWDDAITSLLFQPEGLESWRVQGEKALNSETCLTIAINIIKDEYEFEDTDTGRDALSILERNVERVVQGLAVGEDQQFPQFGLQDNAQADAFLDLISNMTVSFEPAGEERRMAIDALDELKGRFDTHWVQRASDADVVETSVATAAPVQIRDAFPPIAVNPERVSATPSDDLRPEMERGLTLQTAPTTNKTVSIQFCPTETTFRSELTELTNGFDITDPAILVVPADEEFDASLSEAAEVYQRHSLLQVREYQSNRFWSFVLNLFGRLRSEGFDDPYTVNNSIKSDLLGRISEREVRNTIETLYDQLEQVATEEADSFASDYQNTYSLSTKTTLLWEEERLQDDTPYWSNGRFVESTIAISYLPVFGPEYESGRNYSRLHNQLSNAISNDLVSGGANGFKFKEYFSDMFTQSGYSGNVTTERAHYREGGQIAPAVQQTQSALTALAELNDTSSIVSKIDNPDVDVADGNVPVVGVAGLSDLAYGLFRALLIRGLTTGSDPAIDVPQRLENITDNLRDQKETVEGYIEQVESLDERVTPPESVSVGTWIEITAARLEQYKTNLKEVINGVTDLIDKCQVDSTAAPIGYHYWFLLQIYLDDISDQIEDLQSEISRASVSDIDEAVQLFDQVYSRAEHSGTVSMHFSSRESLLKRLEDYGNDVFDLESHLGATSLSIPEDREDLSELNGSVETHKQYLTQLNNDLKMIEDESDVVAEELEQTKRALVDLLEPEEVTIND
;
A
#
# COMPACT_ATOMS: atom_id res chain seq x y z
N MET A 1 -32.32 10.68 -0.71
CA MET A 1 -33.68 10.20 -1.06
C MET A 1 -33.98 8.87 -0.35
N GLU A 2 -34.73 8.83 0.77
CA GLU A 2 -35.04 7.58 1.50
C GLU A 2 -36.03 6.68 0.71
N THR A 3 -35.85 5.35 0.72
CA THR A 3 -36.77 4.45 -0.01
C THR A 3 -38.12 4.31 0.69
N ARG A 4 -39.20 4.49 -0.07
CA ARG A 4 -40.57 4.25 0.38
C ARG A 4 -40.79 2.74 0.54
N LYS A 5 -40.70 2.23 1.76
CA LYS A 5 -40.94 0.80 2.08
C LYS A 5 -42.40 0.42 1.82
N ALA A 6 -42.66 -0.86 1.53
CA ALA A 6 -44.02 -1.38 1.51
C ALA A 6 -44.61 -1.38 2.93
N SER A 7 -45.93 -1.21 3.04
CA SER A 7 -46.63 -1.19 4.32
C SER A 7 -48.00 -1.87 4.19
N LEU A 8 -48.41 -2.58 5.24
CA LEU A 8 -49.71 -3.24 5.34
C LEU A 8 -50.86 -2.23 5.51
N ASP A 9 -50.59 -1.07 6.11
CA ASP A 9 -51.59 -0.02 6.33
C ASP A 9 -51.90 0.79 5.07
N ARG A 10 -51.16 0.54 3.99
CA ARG A 10 -51.29 1.25 2.71
C ARG A 10 -51.94 0.35 1.67
N GLU A 11 -52.98 0.85 1.02
CA GLU A 11 -53.57 0.16 -0.13
C GLU A 11 -52.68 0.31 -1.37
N TRP A 12 -52.75 -0.68 -2.27
CA TRP A 12 -52.12 -0.54 -3.58
C TRP A 12 -53.02 0.33 -4.46
N GLU A 13 -52.46 1.43 -4.96
CA GLU A 13 -53.24 2.41 -5.69
C GLU A 13 -53.28 2.08 -7.19
N ALA A 14 -54.49 1.89 -7.72
CA ALA A 14 -54.70 1.69 -9.14
C ALA A 14 -54.69 3.04 -9.87
N LEU A 15 -53.54 3.40 -10.46
CA LEU A 15 -53.34 4.73 -11.07
C LEU A 15 -53.98 4.92 -12.44
N THR A 16 -54.46 3.85 -13.07
CA THR A 16 -55.07 3.88 -14.42
C THR A 16 -56.14 2.79 -14.49
N SER A 17 -57.03 2.86 -15.49
CA SER A 17 -57.99 1.77 -15.76
C SER A 17 -57.33 0.42 -16.07
N ASN A 18 -56.11 0.40 -16.61
CA ASN A 18 -55.37 -0.85 -16.80
C ASN A 18 -54.90 -1.43 -15.46
N HIS A 19 -54.34 -0.60 -14.57
CA HIS A 19 -54.02 -0.98 -13.20
C HIS A 19 -55.26 -1.54 -12.45
N GLU A 20 -56.42 -0.87 -12.57
CA GLU A 20 -57.68 -1.35 -11.97
C GLU A 20 -58.09 -2.71 -12.53
N ARG A 21 -57.98 -2.90 -13.85
CA ARG A 21 -58.29 -4.18 -14.51
C ARG A 21 -57.39 -5.31 -13.99
N GLU A 22 -56.08 -5.08 -13.88
CA GLU A 22 -55.14 -6.12 -13.42
C GLU A 22 -55.34 -6.44 -11.93
N LEU A 23 -55.62 -5.44 -11.10
CA LEU A 23 -56.02 -5.66 -9.70
C LEU A 23 -57.32 -6.48 -9.60
N ALA A 24 -58.34 -6.10 -10.37
CA ALA A 24 -59.61 -6.84 -10.40
C ALA A 24 -59.42 -8.29 -10.87
N ARG A 25 -58.52 -8.54 -11.83
CA ARG A 25 -58.17 -9.91 -12.27
C ARG A 25 -57.49 -10.73 -11.17
N ALA A 26 -56.66 -10.11 -10.33
CA ALA A 26 -56.04 -10.77 -9.19
C ALA A 26 -57.09 -11.09 -8.11
N ILE A 27 -57.92 -10.10 -7.74
CA ILE A 27 -59.00 -10.26 -6.75
C ILE A 27 -60.02 -11.33 -7.16
N ASP A 28 -60.41 -11.39 -8.43
CA ASP A 28 -61.30 -12.42 -8.99
C ASP A 28 -60.77 -13.85 -8.74
N SER A 29 -59.45 -14.06 -8.79
CA SER A 29 -58.87 -15.36 -8.44
C SER A 29 -59.06 -15.71 -6.96
N PHE A 30 -58.94 -14.74 -6.04
CA PHE A 30 -59.24 -14.97 -4.62
C PHE A 30 -60.74 -15.26 -4.38
N GLU A 31 -61.64 -14.61 -5.13
CA GLU A 31 -63.09 -14.86 -5.05
C GLU A 31 -63.48 -16.26 -5.52
N GLN A 32 -62.93 -16.69 -6.65
CA GLN A 32 -63.14 -18.04 -7.18
C GLN A 32 -62.58 -19.08 -6.22
N PHE A 33 -61.39 -18.83 -5.68
CA PHE A 33 -60.74 -19.72 -4.72
C PHE A 33 -61.52 -19.82 -3.42
N GLN A 34 -62.05 -18.71 -2.88
CA GLN A 34 -62.94 -18.71 -1.72
C GLN A 34 -64.22 -19.52 -1.98
N SER A 35 -64.76 -19.46 -3.20
CA SER A 35 -66.04 -20.08 -3.58
C SER A 35 -65.99 -21.59 -3.81
N GLY A 36 -64.80 -22.21 -3.87
CA GLY A 36 -64.70 -23.65 -4.11
C GLY A 36 -63.84 -24.07 -5.29
N HIS A 37 -63.40 -23.12 -6.10
CA HIS A 37 -62.77 -23.42 -7.37
C HIS A 37 -61.26 -23.54 -7.22
N THR A 38 -60.67 -24.51 -7.92
CA THR A 38 -59.23 -24.52 -8.16
C THR A 38 -58.91 -23.35 -9.09
N VAL A 39 -57.90 -22.56 -8.74
CA VAL A 39 -57.44 -21.42 -9.54
C VAL A 39 -55.97 -21.60 -9.91
N ASP A 40 -55.61 -21.12 -11.09
CA ASP A 40 -54.21 -21.11 -11.52
C ASP A 40 -53.37 -20.20 -10.59
N PRO A 41 -52.10 -20.55 -10.31
CA PRO A 41 -51.18 -19.67 -9.61
C PRO A 41 -51.09 -18.30 -10.28
N LEU A 42 -50.99 -17.24 -9.49
CA LEU A 42 -50.83 -15.88 -9.98
C LEU A 42 -49.35 -15.56 -10.18
N ALA A 43 -48.99 -15.03 -11.34
CA ALA A 43 -47.68 -14.45 -11.61
C ALA A 43 -47.81 -12.92 -11.65
N LEU A 44 -47.39 -12.23 -10.58
CA LEU A 44 -47.30 -10.77 -10.54
C LEU A 44 -46.03 -10.34 -11.26
N VAL A 45 -46.18 -9.75 -12.45
CA VAL A 45 -45.06 -9.33 -13.29
C VAL A 45 -44.97 -7.83 -13.31
N GLY A 46 -43.79 -7.27 -13.11
CA GLY A 46 -43.60 -5.82 -13.19
C GLY A 46 -42.14 -5.42 -13.11
N ALA A 47 -41.82 -4.24 -13.63
CA ALA A 47 -40.44 -3.75 -13.60
C ALA A 47 -39.95 -3.59 -12.15
N TYR A 48 -38.63 -3.53 -11.95
CA TYR A 48 -38.10 -3.12 -10.65
C TYR A 48 -38.76 -1.78 -10.23
N ARG A 49 -39.23 -1.69 -8.98
CA ARG A 49 -39.99 -0.54 -8.44
C ARG A 49 -41.31 -0.21 -9.16
N SER A 50 -41.98 -1.18 -9.79
CA SER A 50 -43.35 -0.99 -10.29
C SER A 50 -44.44 -1.05 -9.20
N GLY A 51 -44.07 -1.35 -7.94
CA GLY A 51 -45.02 -1.49 -6.83
C GLY A 51 -45.48 -2.93 -6.55
N LYS A 52 -44.76 -3.95 -7.04
CA LYS A 52 -45.08 -5.38 -6.83
C LYS A 52 -45.23 -5.77 -5.36
N THR A 53 -44.23 -5.51 -4.52
CA THR A 53 -44.28 -5.82 -3.09
C THR A 53 -45.46 -5.14 -2.39
N GLN A 54 -45.80 -3.91 -2.78
CA GLN A 54 -46.98 -3.23 -2.24
C GLN A 54 -48.28 -3.90 -2.70
N LEU A 55 -48.35 -4.37 -3.95
CA LEU A 55 -49.49 -5.16 -4.45
C LEU A 55 -49.61 -6.50 -3.70
N ILE A 56 -48.50 -7.17 -3.42
CA ILE A 56 -48.47 -8.38 -2.59
C ILE A 56 -49.03 -8.10 -1.20
N TYR A 57 -48.57 -7.04 -0.54
CA TYR A 57 -49.05 -6.68 0.80
C TYR A 57 -50.55 -6.35 0.79
N HIS A 58 -51.02 -5.69 -0.27
CA HIS A 58 -52.45 -5.43 -0.46
C HIS A 58 -53.25 -6.73 -0.65
N LEU A 59 -52.81 -7.65 -1.50
CA LEU A 59 -53.45 -8.95 -1.71
C LEU A 59 -53.36 -9.86 -0.48
N PHE A 60 -52.28 -9.77 0.30
CA PHE A 60 -52.11 -10.46 1.58
C PHE A 60 -53.18 -10.01 2.58
N ASN A 61 -53.38 -8.69 2.73
CA ASN A 61 -54.42 -8.15 3.60
C ASN A 61 -55.83 -8.53 3.10
N GLU A 62 -56.05 -8.48 1.79
CA GLU A 62 -57.32 -8.83 1.17
C GLU A 62 -57.69 -10.31 1.36
N ALA A 63 -56.70 -11.22 1.31
CA ALA A 63 -56.91 -12.63 1.62
C ALA A 63 -57.41 -12.83 3.06
N TRP A 64 -56.77 -12.19 4.03
CA TRP A 64 -57.17 -12.23 5.44
C TRP A 64 -58.57 -11.64 5.67
N ASN A 65 -58.89 -10.51 5.05
CA ASN A 65 -60.23 -9.90 5.11
C ASN A 65 -61.34 -10.81 4.56
N ARG A 66 -60.98 -11.75 3.68
CA ARG A 66 -61.89 -12.75 3.09
C ARG A 66 -61.89 -14.07 3.86
N GLY A 67 -61.19 -14.16 4.98
CA GLY A 67 -61.10 -15.37 5.80
C GLY A 67 -60.21 -16.45 5.18
N ILE A 68 -59.26 -16.08 4.32
CA ILE A 68 -58.23 -16.97 3.78
C ILE A 68 -56.92 -16.63 4.48
N PRO A 69 -56.43 -17.46 5.43
CA PRO A 69 -55.13 -17.24 6.04
C PRO A 69 -54.02 -17.17 4.98
N ALA A 70 -53.23 -16.11 5.03
CA ALA A 70 -52.17 -15.81 4.08
C ALA A 70 -50.80 -15.77 4.75
N PHE A 71 -49.77 -16.24 4.03
CA PHE A 71 -48.37 -16.25 4.47
C PHE A 71 -47.47 -15.64 3.39
N TYR A 72 -46.49 -14.86 3.83
CA TYR A 72 -45.56 -14.14 2.98
C TYR A 72 -44.13 -14.67 3.13
N VAL A 73 -43.56 -15.16 2.04
CA VAL A 73 -42.19 -15.65 1.94
C VAL A 73 -41.37 -14.59 1.20
N GLY A 74 -40.59 -13.82 1.97
CA GLY A 74 -39.74 -12.74 1.43
C GLY A 74 -38.43 -13.23 0.81
N ASP A 75 -37.95 -14.41 1.22
CA ASP A 75 -36.78 -15.08 0.65
C ASP A 75 -37.10 -16.56 0.39
N PRO A 76 -37.56 -16.88 -0.84
CA PRO A 76 -37.81 -18.25 -1.24
C PRO A 76 -36.57 -19.18 -1.19
N GLY A 77 -35.36 -18.63 -1.22
CA GLY A 77 -34.11 -19.38 -1.20
C GLY A 77 -33.75 -19.87 0.20
N ALA A 78 -33.92 -19.00 1.19
CA ALA A 78 -33.86 -19.39 2.60
C ALA A 78 -34.88 -20.51 2.90
N MET A 79 -36.11 -20.38 2.40
CA MET A 79 -37.14 -21.42 2.55
C MET A 79 -36.69 -22.78 1.98
N LEU A 80 -36.10 -22.81 0.79
CA LEU A 80 -35.59 -24.05 0.19
C LEU A 80 -34.40 -24.63 0.97
N SER A 81 -33.51 -23.77 1.46
CA SER A 81 -32.36 -24.19 2.29
C SER A 81 -32.83 -24.80 3.61
N GLU A 82 -33.88 -24.25 4.23
CA GLU A 82 -34.50 -24.84 5.42
C GLU A 82 -35.14 -26.20 5.14
N PHE A 83 -35.75 -26.38 3.97
CA PHE A 83 -36.29 -27.67 3.54
C PHE A 83 -35.17 -28.70 3.35
N GLU A 84 -34.09 -28.34 2.66
CA GLU A 84 -32.94 -29.23 2.45
C GLU A 84 -32.25 -29.64 3.76
N ALA A 85 -32.26 -28.76 4.76
CA ALA A 85 -31.74 -29.04 6.09
C ALA A 85 -32.71 -29.86 6.97
N SER A 86 -33.96 -30.05 6.54
CA SER A 86 -34.97 -30.77 7.29
C SER A 86 -34.91 -32.29 7.05
N ASP A 87 -35.48 -33.06 7.97
CA ASP A 87 -35.63 -34.52 7.81
C ASP A 87 -36.77 -34.89 6.85
N GLU A 88 -37.53 -33.93 6.33
CA GLU A 88 -38.68 -34.16 5.45
C GLU A 88 -38.24 -34.34 4.00
N SER A 89 -38.81 -35.35 3.33
CA SER A 89 -38.39 -35.73 1.98
C SER A 89 -39.28 -35.17 0.87
N ASP A 90 -40.50 -34.73 1.22
CA ASP A 90 -41.45 -34.12 0.29
C ASP A 90 -41.66 -32.63 0.62
N LEU A 91 -41.36 -31.77 -0.36
CA LEU A 91 -41.46 -30.32 -0.22
C LEU A 91 -42.89 -29.85 0.11
N ASN A 92 -43.92 -30.50 -0.42
CA ASN A 92 -45.31 -30.11 -0.15
C ASN A 92 -45.71 -30.49 1.27
N GLU A 93 -45.33 -31.69 1.74
CA GLU A 93 -45.57 -32.11 3.14
C GLU A 93 -44.84 -31.18 4.12
N TRP A 94 -43.61 -30.75 3.78
CA TRP A 94 -42.87 -29.78 4.58
C TRP A 94 -43.56 -28.41 4.62
N ILE A 95 -43.96 -27.85 3.46
CA ILE A 95 -44.67 -26.57 3.40
C ILE A 95 -46.00 -26.64 4.15
N ASP A 96 -46.77 -27.72 4.01
CA ASP A 96 -48.02 -27.91 4.76
C ASP A 96 -47.78 -27.94 6.27
N SER A 97 -46.73 -28.63 6.73
CA SER A 97 -46.36 -28.65 8.16
C SER A 97 -46.00 -27.25 8.68
N ARG A 98 -45.31 -26.44 7.87
CA ARG A 98 -44.95 -25.05 8.19
C ARG A 98 -46.18 -24.15 8.23
N ILE A 99 -47.12 -24.30 7.28
CA ILE A 99 -48.40 -23.59 7.29
C ILE A 99 -49.17 -23.90 8.57
N GLN A 100 -49.27 -25.18 8.96
CA GLN A 100 -49.99 -25.56 10.19
C GLN A 100 -49.34 -24.97 11.45
N ALA A 101 -48.01 -25.04 11.55
CA ALA A 101 -47.29 -24.43 12.68
C ALA A 101 -47.55 -22.91 12.78
N GLN A 102 -47.62 -22.20 11.65
CA GLN A 102 -47.93 -20.78 11.66
C GLN A 102 -49.41 -20.48 11.96
N LEU A 103 -50.36 -21.32 11.50
CA LEU A 103 -51.76 -21.21 11.89
C LEU A 103 -51.94 -21.36 13.40
N GLU A 104 -51.26 -22.33 14.02
CA GLU A 104 -51.26 -22.50 15.48
C GLU A 104 -50.68 -21.26 16.18
N ALA A 105 -49.60 -20.67 15.65
CA ALA A 105 -49.04 -19.43 16.18
C ALA A 105 -50.03 -18.25 16.06
N PHE A 106 -50.78 -18.13 14.96
CA PHE A 106 -51.85 -17.14 14.81
C PHE A 106 -52.99 -17.36 15.81
N GLU A 107 -53.47 -18.60 15.98
CA GLU A 107 -54.53 -18.94 16.95
C GLU A 107 -54.11 -18.58 18.39
N ASN A 108 -52.84 -18.79 18.72
CA ASN A 108 -52.29 -18.48 20.05
C ASN A 108 -51.88 -17.00 20.23
N GLY A 109 -51.99 -16.16 19.20
CA GLY A 109 -51.52 -14.77 19.23
C GLY A 109 -49.99 -14.64 19.35
N ALA A 110 -49.23 -15.67 19.01
CA ALA A 110 -47.78 -15.76 19.16
C ALA A 110 -47.04 -15.11 17.98
N ALA A 111 -47.18 -13.79 17.82
CA ALA A 111 -46.58 -13.03 16.71
C ALA A 111 -45.06 -13.26 16.47
N PRO A 112 -44.20 -13.49 17.49
CA PRO A 112 -42.79 -13.82 17.28
C PRO A 112 -42.53 -15.18 16.61
N GLU A 113 -43.49 -16.11 16.63
CA GLU A 113 -43.35 -17.47 16.10
C GLU A 113 -43.83 -17.60 14.64
N ILE A 114 -44.28 -16.50 14.03
CA ILE A 114 -44.81 -16.47 12.65
C ILE A 114 -43.72 -15.98 11.69
N ASP A 115 -43.00 -16.88 11.05
CA ASP A 115 -41.85 -16.48 10.22
C ASP A 115 -42.25 -16.00 8.81
N TRP A 116 -43.35 -16.51 8.23
CA TRP A 116 -43.80 -16.12 6.89
C TRP A 116 -44.78 -14.95 6.95
N PHE A 117 -44.25 -13.77 7.26
CA PHE A 117 -45.01 -12.54 7.40
C PHE A 117 -44.35 -11.36 6.65
N PRO A 118 -45.14 -10.41 6.11
CA PRO A 118 -44.62 -9.19 5.51
C PRO A 118 -43.61 -8.45 6.41
N ASN A 119 -42.56 -7.90 5.83
CA ASN A 119 -41.53 -7.16 6.57
C ASN A 119 -42.08 -5.81 7.08
N VAL A 120 -42.62 -5.83 8.29
CA VAL A 120 -43.14 -4.68 9.05
C VAL A 120 -42.57 -4.70 10.47
N ASP A 121 -42.69 -3.60 11.21
CA ASP A 121 -42.20 -3.58 12.59
C ASP A 121 -43.00 -4.53 13.50
N SER A 122 -42.37 -4.94 14.60
CA SER A 122 -42.94 -5.94 15.51
C SER A 122 -44.24 -5.50 16.18
N ALA A 123 -44.54 -4.19 16.26
CA ALA A 123 -45.79 -3.71 16.81
C ALA A 123 -46.92 -3.91 15.79
N SER A 124 -46.75 -3.46 14.55
CA SER A 124 -47.73 -3.68 13.48
C SER A 124 -48.00 -5.17 13.24
N LYS A 125 -46.97 -6.03 13.30
CA LYS A 125 -47.16 -7.48 13.20
C LYS A 125 -48.02 -8.03 14.34
N ARG A 126 -47.78 -7.60 15.59
CA ARG A 126 -48.57 -8.05 16.74
C ARG A 126 -50.03 -7.61 16.61
N ASP A 127 -50.26 -6.35 16.28
CA ASP A 127 -51.60 -5.79 16.11
C ASP A 127 -52.36 -6.52 15.00
N PHE A 128 -51.68 -6.85 13.89
CA PHE A 128 -52.27 -7.62 12.78
C PHE A 128 -52.64 -9.05 13.20
N VAL A 129 -51.74 -9.76 13.91
CA VAL A 129 -51.97 -11.14 14.39
C VAL A 129 -53.13 -11.18 15.38
N GLU A 130 -53.16 -10.25 16.34
CA GLU A 130 -54.26 -10.15 17.31
C GLU A 130 -55.61 -9.86 16.65
N ALA A 131 -55.64 -9.03 15.59
CA ALA A 131 -56.86 -8.72 14.85
C ALA A 131 -57.44 -9.91 14.07
N HIS A 132 -56.62 -10.91 13.73
CA HIS A 132 -57.01 -12.05 12.88
C HIS A 132 -56.97 -13.42 13.58
N ALA A 133 -56.59 -13.49 14.86
CA ALA A 133 -56.55 -14.73 15.63
C ALA A 133 -57.91 -15.48 15.65
N ASP A 134 -59.01 -14.73 15.78
CA ASP A 134 -60.37 -15.27 15.80
C ASP A 134 -60.78 -15.90 14.44
N THR A 135 -60.21 -15.43 13.33
CA THR A 135 -60.45 -15.97 11.99
C THR A 135 -59.94 -17.40 11.88
N VAL A 136 -58.79 -17.70 12.49
CA VAL A 136 -58.18 -19.05 12.48
C VAL A 136 -58.85 -19.98 13.49
N ALA A 137 -59.16 -19.48 14.70
CA ALA A 137 -59.79 -20.26 15.77
C ALA A 137 -61.20 -20.82 15.43
N SER A 138 -61.82 -20.31 14.36
CA SER A 138 -63.13 -20.77 13.89
C SER A 138 -63.14 -22.18 13.31
N GLY A 139 -61.96 -22.76 13.00
CA GLY A 139 -61.79 -24.16 12.57
C GLY A 139 -62.27 -24.47 11.15
N ASP A 140 -62.65 -23.46 10.36
CA ASP A 140 -63.17 -23.60 8.99
C ASP A 140 -62.08 -23.34 7.91
N THR A 141 -60.81 -23.26 8.33
CA THR A 141 -59.66 -22.92 7.48
C THR A 141 -59.22 -24.12 6.63
N SER A 142 -59.97 -24.39 5.57
CA SER A 142 -59.65 -25.41 4.56
C SER A 142 -58.83 -24.88 3.37
N ARG A 143 -58.56 -23.56 3.33
CA ARG A 143 -57.84 -22.91 2.23
C ARG A 143 -56.89 -21.83 2.73
N THR A 144 -55.72 -21.75 2.12
CA THR A 144 -54.67 -20.78 2.48
C THR A 144 -54.14 -20.03 1.26
N ALA A 145 -53.35 -18.98 1.48
CA ALA A 145 -52.63 -18.26 0.44
C ALA A 145 -51.13 -18.19 0.74
N LEU A 146 -50.29 -18.44 -0.26
CA LEU A 146 -48.84 -18.27 -0.19
C LEU A 146 -48.39 -17.18 -1.17
N PHE A 147 -47.65 -16.22 -0.65
CA PHE A 147 -47.07 -15.12 -1.41
C PHE A 147 -45.55 -15.27 -1.41
N PHE A 148 -44.95 -15.39 -2.59
CA PHE A 148 -43.51 -15.46 -2.78
C PHE A 148 -43.04 -14.14 -3.42
N ASP A 149 -42.26 -13.35 -2.69
CA ASP A 149 -41.63 -12.14 -3.25
C ASP A 149 -40.17 -12.39 -3.65
N GLU A 150 -39.65 -11.53 -4.53
CA GLU A 150 -38.23 -11.50 -4.93
C GLU A 150 -37.63 -12.85 -5.37
N VAL A 151 -38.46 -13.71 -6.00
CA VAL A 151 -38.10 -15.08 -6.42
C VAL A 151 -36.82 -15.14 -7.28
N GLU A 152 -36.49 -14.05 -7.96
CA GLU A 152 -35.30 -13.86 -8.79
C GLU A 152 -33.99 -13.95 -7.98
N GLN A 153 -34.00 -13.49 -6.73
CA GLN A 153 -32.81 -13.51 -5.87
C GLN A 153 -32.45 -14.94 -5.44
N SER A 154 -33.44 -15.83 -5.44
CA SER A 154 -33.31 -17.23 -5.03
C SER A 154 -33.15 -18.18 -6.22
N TYR A 155 -32.82 -17.65 -7.42
CA TYR A 155 -32.67 -18.39 -8.67
C TYR A 155 -31.83 -19.67 -8.53
N ARG A 156 -30.71 -19.56 -7.80
CA ARG A 156 -29.77 -20.68 -7.61
C ARG A 156 -30.31 -21.78 -6.71
N ALA A 157 -31.09 -21.45 -5.68
CA ALA A 157 -31.68 -22.45 -4.80
C ALA A 157 -32.73 -23.32 -5.53
N PHE A 158 -33.50 -22.72 -6.45
CA PHE A 158 -34.45 -23.46 -7.28
C PHE A 158 -33.77 -24.38 -8.30
N ILE A 159 -32.62 -23.94 -8.87
CA ILE A 159 -31.85 -24.73 -9.84
C ILE A 159 -31.01 -25.82 -9.19
N GLN A 160 -30.36 -25.55 -8.06
CA GLN A 160 -29.56 -26.57 -7.34
C GLN A 160 -30.43 -27.70 -6.79
N ALA A 161 -31.68 -27.41 -6.42
CA ALA A 161 -32.66 -28.42 -6.05
C ALA A 161 -33.12 -29.31 -7.23
N THR A 162 -32.73 -29.04 -8.48
CA THR A 162 -33.18 -29.74 -9.69
C THR A 162 -32.06 -30.45 -10.47
N ASP A 163 -31.90 -31.75 -10.22
CA ASP A 163 -31.09 -32.63 -11.09
C ASP A 163 -31.93 -33.24 -12.26
N LYS A 164 -33.25 -32.97 -12.33
CA LYS A 164 -34.20 -33.48 -13.36
C LYS A 164 -35.39 -32.52 -13.61
N ASP A 165 -35.82 -32.40 -14.87
CA ASP A 165 -36.99 -31.59 -15.33
C ASP A 165 -38.34 -31.89 -14.63
N ASP A 166 -38.51 -33.10 -14.05
CA ASP A 166 -39.74 -33.49 -13.34
C ASP A 166 -39.74 -33.08 -11.86
N ASP A 167 -38.63 -32.57 -11.31
CA ASP A 167 -38.45 -32.28 -9.88
C ASP A 167 -38.41 -30.78 -9.51
N ASN A 168 -38.74 -29.86 -10.45
CA ASN A 168 -38.74 -28.42 -10.22
C ASN A 168 -39.59 -28.02 -8.98
N PRO A 169 -39.00 -27.40 -7.93
CA PRO A 169 -39.70 -26.99 -6.73
C PRO A 169 -40.92 -26.10 -7.01
N LEU A 170 -40.83 -25.21 -8.00
CA LEU A 170 -41.99 -24.41 -8.43
C LEU A 170 -43.12 -25.27 -8.96
N ARG A 171 -42.79 -26.26 -9.80
CA ARG A 171 -43.77 -27.17 -10.36
C ARG A 171 -44.37 -28.07 -9.26
N LYS A 172 -43.55 -28.55 -8.33
CA LYS A 172 -44.01 -29.31 -7.16
C LYS A 172 -44.96 -28.52 -6.28
N ILE A 173 -44.61 -27.28 -5.95
CA ILE A 173 -45.44 -26.37 -5.14
C ILE A 173 -46.75 -26.05 -5.88
N ASN A 174 -46.67 -25.72 -7.17
CA ASN A 174 -47.84 -25.34 -7.96
C ASN A 174 -48.82 -26.51 -8.14
N ASP A 175 -48.32 -27.70 -8.48
CA ASP A 175 -49.13 -28.89 -8.73
C ASP A 175 -49.57 -29.60 -7.43
N GLY A 176 -48.77 -29.53 -6.35
CA GLY A 176 -48.98 -30.27 -5.11
C GLY A 176 -49.94 -29.63 -4.10
N LEU A 177 -49.89 -28.31 -3.92
CA LEU A 177 -50.67 -27.59 -2.89
C LEU A 177 -52.00 -27.06 -3.45
N GLN A 178 -52.96 -27.95 -3.72
CA GLN A 178 -54.24 -27.58 -4.37
C GLN A 178 -55.18 -26.77 -3.47
N ASP A 179 -55.06 -26.89 -2.15
CA ASP A 179 -55.83 -26.12 -1.15
C ASP A 179 -55.15 -24.79 -0.79
N THR A 180 -54.18 -24.36 -1.59
CA THR A 180 -53.48 -23.09 -1.43
C THR A 180 -53.47 -22.30 -2.74
N ILE A 181 -53.85 -21.02 -2.69
CA ILE A 181 -53.61 -20.10 -3.79
C ILE A 181 -52.17 -19.57 -3.70
N LYS A 182 -51.45 -19.60 -4.82
CA LYS A 182 -50.04 -19.21 -4.87
C LYS A 182 -49.90 -17.93 -5.68
N VAL A 183 -49.17 -16.96 -5.13
CA VAL A 183 -48.88 -15.68 -5.77
C VAL A 183 -47.37 -15.52 -5.83
N TRP A 184 -46.84 -15.46 -7.04
CA TRP A 184 -45.42 -15.35 -7.32
C TRP A 184 -45.10 -13.97 -7.87
N SER A 185 -44.11 -13.29 -7.29
CA SER A 185 -43.63 -11.99 -7.74
C SER A 185 -42.40 -12.16 -8.62
N PHE A 186 -42.48 -11.66 -9.84
CA PHE A 186 -41.37 -11.67 -10.80
C PHE A 186 -41.10 -10.25 -11.31
N GLY A 187 -39.83 -9.94 -11.53
CA GLY A 187 -39.44 -8.85 -12.42
C GLY A 187 -39.81 -9.18 -13.86
N MET A 188 -39.96 -8.13 -14.68
CA MET A 188 -40.48 -8.25 -16.05
C MET A 188 -39.66 -9.18 -16.96
N ILE A 189 -38.35 -9.28 -16.74
CA ILE A 189 -37.44 -10.04 -17.59
C ILE A 189 -37.32 -11.48 -17.08
N SER A 190 -37.24 -11.65 -15.76
CA SER A 190 -36.93 -12.95 -15.14
C SER A 190 -38.10 -13.93 -15.16
N ALA A 191 -39.35 -13.46 -15.23
CA ALA A 191 -40.54 -14.33 -15.21
C ALA A 191 -40.56 -15.37 -16.35
N PHE A 192 -40.19 -14.95 -17.56
CA PHE A 192 -40.17 -15.81 -18.76
C PHE A 192 -38.91 -16.69 -18.83
N GLU A 193 -37.75 -16.14 -18.47
CA GLU A 193 -36.47 -16.87 -18.46
C GLU A 193 -36.42 -17.96 -17.38
N PHE A 194 -37.10 -17.75 -16.25
CA PHE A 194 -37.07 -18.64 -15.08
C PHE A 194 -38.04 -19.81 -15.14
N ILE A 195 -39.27 -19.58 -15.59
CA ILE A 195 -40.33 -20.60 -15.54
C ILE A 195 -40.30 -21.48 -16.80
N GLY A 196 -39.77 -20.97 -17.91
CA GLY A 196 -39.87 -21.62 -19.22
C GLY A 196 -41.30 -21.56 -19.76
N GLU A 197 -41.43 -21.59 -21.09
CA GLU A 197 -42.71 -21.33 -21.79
C GLU A 197 -43.85 -22.29 -21.39
N ALA A 198 -43.50 -23.56 -21.09
CA ALA A 198 -44.47 -24.61 -20.77
C ALA A 198 -45.07 -24.51 -19.35
N ASP A 199 -44.30 -24.03 -18.36
CA ASP A 199 -44.79 -23.81 -17.00
C ASP A 199 -45.34 -22.39 -16.83
N TRP A 200 -44.89 -21.43 -17.65
CA TRP A 200 -45.46 -20.08 -17.74
C TRP A 200 -46.94 -20.14 -18.16
N GLY A 201 -47.27 -20.97 -19.15
CA GLY A 201 -48.64 -21.16 -19.62
C GLY A 201 -49.61 -21.76 -18.59
N ARG A 202 -49.12 -22.17 -17.40
CA ARG A 202 -49.93 -22.69 -16.29
C ARG A 202 -50.19 -21.66 -15.19
N MET A 203 -49.64 -20.44 -15.33
CA MET A 203 -49.89 -19.35 -14.41
C MET A 203 -50.78 -18.30 -15.05
N LYS A 204 -51.59 -17.63 -14.22
CA LYS A 204 -52.35 -16.44 -14.63
C LYS A 204 -51.47 -15.21 -14.41
N GLU A 205 -50.99 -14.64 -15.51
CA GLU A 205 -50.20 -13.41 -15.49
C GLU A 205 -51.05 -12.18 -15.09
N ILE A 206 -50.57 -11.46 -14.08
CA ILE A 206 -51.01 -10.14 -13.63
C ILE A 206 -49.85 -9.17 -13.84
N ARG A 207 -49.85 -8.48 -14.99
CA ARG A 207 -48.77 -7.56 -15.35
C ARG A 207 -49.07 -6.15 -14.88
N ILE A 208 -48.22 -5.57 -14.03
CA ILE A 208 -48.31 -4.16 -13.65
C ILE A 208 -47.84 -3.31 -14.85
N PRO A 209 -48.74 -2.58 -15.53
CA PRO A 209 -48.39 -1.83 -16.73
C PRO A 209 -47.52 -0.60 -16.37
N PRO A 210 -46.50 -0.26 -17.19
CA PRO A 210 -45.81 1.01 -17.02
C PRO A 210 -46.76 2.17 -17.35
N LEU A 211 -46.58 3.30 -16.67
CA LEU A 211 -47.33 4.53 -16.93
C LEU A 211 -46.82 5.21 -18.21
N SER A 212 -47.73 5.72 -19.02
CA SER A 212 -47.43 6.62 -20.13
C SER A 212 -47.21 8.05 -19.62
N VAL A 213 -46.68 8.94 -20.47
CA VAL A 213 -46.58 10.38 -20.16
C VAL A 213 -47.97 10.98 -19.90
N ALA A 214 -49.00 10.52 -20.62
CA ALA A 214 -50.38 10.98 -20.42
C ALA A 214 -50.92 10.59 -19.03
N ASP A 215 -50.59 9.38 -18.56
CA ASP A 215 -50.96 8.94 -17.22
C ASP A 215 -50.25 9.78 -16.16
N VAL A 216 -48.94 10.04 -16.31
CA VAL A 216 -48.18 10.91 -15.40
C VAL A 216 -48.78 12.31 -15.36
N ARG A 217 -49.14 12.88 -16.51
CA ARG A 217 -49.77 14.20 -16.59
C ARG A 217 -51.13 14.24 -15.90
N THR A 218 -51.94 13.18 -16.05
CA THR A 218 -53.23 13.06 -15.36
C THR A 218 -53.03 13.01 -13.84
N LEU A 219 -52.07 12.22 -13.37
CA LEU A 219 -51.72 12.13 -11.95
C LEU A 219 -51.24 13.48 -11.38
N LEU A 220 -50.44 14.22 -12.14
CA LEU A 220 -50.01 15.57 -11.78
C LEU A 220 -51.20 16.53 -11.74
N ALA A 221 -52.09 16.52 -12.73
CA ALA A 221 -53.26 17.39 -12.74
C ALA A 221 -54.17 17.19 -11.51
N GLU A 222 -54.24 15.97 -11.00
CA GLU A 222 -55.01 15.64 -9.80
C GLU A 222 -54.30 16.01 -8.49
N ARG A 223 -52.98 15.80 -8.39
CA ARG A 223 -52.23 15.92 -7.11
C ARG A 223 -51.38 17.18 -6.99
N ARG A 224 -50.82 17.65 -8.10
CA ARG A 224 -49.83 18.74 -8.23
C ARG A 224 -50.09 19.49 -9.55
N PRO A 225 -51.23 20.19 -9.70
CA PRO A 225 -51.63 20.81 -10.97
C PRO A 225 -50.62 21.87 -11.45
N ASP A 226 -49.90 22.48 -10.51
CA ASP A 226 -48.77 23.42 -10.71
C ASP A 226 -47.54 22.79 -11.39
N ALA A 227 -47.47 21.46 -11.48
CA ALA A 227 -46.32 20.73 -12.02
C ALA A 227 -46.65 19.90 -13.27
N THR A 228 -47.81 20.12 -13.90
CA THR A 228 -48.29 19.30 -15.03
C THR A 228 -47.33 19.29 -16.23
N ASP A 229 -46.59 20.37 -16.45
CA ASP A 229 -45.58 20.48 -17.51
C ASP A 229 -44.33 19.61 -17.26
N LEU A 230 -44.13 19.13 -16.02
CA LEU A 230 -43.01 18.25 -15.66
C LEU A 230 -43.28 16.76 -15.97
N ALA A 231 -44.42 16.44 -16.60
CA ALA A 231 -44.79 15.05 -16.89
C ALA A 231 -43.73 14.30 -17.72
N ASN A 232 -43.15 14.95 -18.72
CA ASN A 232 -42.14 14.35 -19.59
C ASN A 232 -40.85 14.04 -18.82
N ILE A 233 -40.31 14.99 -18.04
CA ILE A 233 -39.09 14.78 -17.25
C ILE A 233 -39.29 13.70 -16.16
N ILE A 234 -40.42 13.72 -15.45
CA ILE A 234 -40.76 12.68 -14.46
C ILE A 234 -40.86 11.31 -15.13
N TRP A 235 -41.43 11.26 -16.34
CA TRP A 235 -41.47 10.03 -17.12
C TRP A 235 -40.08 9.58 -17.56
N TRP A 236 -39.17 10.45 -17.99
CA TRP A 236 -37.79 10.07 -18.35
C TRP A 236 -36.95 9.62 -17.15
N LEU A 237 -37.10 10.27 -16.00
CA LEU A 237 -36.45 9.88 -14.75
C LEU A 237 -36.92 8.50 -14.25
N SER A 238 -38.15 8.12 -14.55
CA SER A 238 -38.76 6.86 -14.06
C SER A 238 -38.87 5.75 -15.09
N ARG A 239 -38.88 6.12 -16.38
CA ARG A 239 -39.26 5.32 -17.54
C ARG A 239 -40.65 4.69 -17.45
N GLY A 240 -41.60 5.37 -16.82
CA GLY A 240 -42.95 4.82 -16.62
C GLY A 240 -43.07 3.87 -15.42
N ARG A 241 -42.02 3.72 -14.58
CA ARG A 241 -42.09 2.90 -13.38
C ARG A 241 -42.92 3.59 -12.30
N THR A 242 -44.10 3.02 -12.04
CA THR A 242 -45.10 3.53 -11.10
C THR A 242 -44.53 3.96 -9.74
N GLY A 243 -43.71 3.13 -9.07
CA GLY A 243 -43.17 3.45 -7.76
C GLY A 243 -42.15 4.59 -7.76
N ILE A 244 -41.43 4.80 -8.87
CA ILE A 244 -40.52 5.95 -9.03
C ILE A 244 -41.34 7.21 -9.31
N ILE A 245 -42.34 7.13 -10.19
CA ILE A 245 -43.22 8.26 -10.54
C ILE A 245 -43.89 8.84 -9.31
N ILE A 246 -44.56 7.99 -8.50
CA ILE A 246 -45.24 8.46 -7.28
C ILE A 246 -44.24 9.17 -6.36
N LYS A 247 -43.02 8.63 -6.23
CA LYS A 247 -41.99 9.19 -5.37
C LYS A 247 -41.48 10.54 -5.88
N LEU A 248 -41.21 10.65 -7.18
CA LEU A 248 -40.79 11.92 -7.80
C LEU A 248 -41.87 12.98 -7.64
N ILE A 249 -43.15 12.63 -7.79
CA ILE A 249 -44.28 13.55 -7.58
C ILE A 249 -44.36 14.02 -6.11
N GLU A 250 -44.14 13.12 -5.15
CA GLU A 250 -44.16 13.45 -3.71
C GLU A 250 -42.98 14.34 -3.28
N GLU A 251 -41.85 14.25 -3.98
CA GLU A 251 -40.65 15.04 -3.71
C GLU A 251 -40.49 16.27 -4.62
N LEU A 252 -41.49 16.57 -5.43
CA LEU A 252 -41.50 17.81 -6.21
C LEU A 252 -41.43 19.03 -5.27
N PRO A 253 -40.61 20.04 -5.61
CA PRO A 253 -40.51 21.27 -4.81
C PRO A 253 -41.86 21.96 -4.64
N ASP A 254 -42.00 22.77 -3.60
CA ASP A 254 -43.24 23.50 -3.32
C ASP A 254 -43.56 24.52 -4.44
N ASN A 255 -42.53 25.07 -5.10
CA ASN A 255 -42.68 25.95 -6.27
C ASN A 255 -41.94 25.39 -7.51
N PRO A 256 -42.57 24.50 -8.28
CA PRO A 256 -41.95 23.86 -9.45
C PRO A 256 -41.52 24.84 -10.55
N GLU A 257 -42.19 25.99 -10.71
CA GLU A 257 -41.83 26.96 -11.74
C GLU A 257 -40.44 27.58 -11.52
N GLU A 258 -40.05 27.80 -10.26
CA GLU A 258 -38.77 28.42 -9.90
C GLU A 258 -37.70 27.39 -9.51
N GLU A 259 -38.10 26.26 -8.91
CA GLU A 259 -37.19 25.33 -8.23
C GLU A 259 -36.96 24.01 -8.99
N ALA A 260 -37.67 23.74 -10.10
CA ALA A 260 -37.49 22.48 -10.84
C ALA A 260 -36.06 22.29 -11.38
N GLY A 261 -35.36 23.37 -11.71
CA GLY A 261 -33.97 23.30 -12.16
C GLY A 261 -33.02 22.82 -11.06
N GLU A 262 -33.18 23.33 -9.83
CA GLU A 262 -32.42 22.90 -8.66
C GLU A 262 -32.77 21.45 -8.29
N TRP A 263 -34.06 21.09 -8.33
CA TRP A 263 -34.51 19.72 -8.12
C TRP A 263 -33.85 18.71 -9.07
N VAL A 264 -33.70 19.04 -10.36
CA VAL A 264 -32.99 18.17 -11.33
C VAL A 264 -31.50 18.08 -11.02
N ARG A 265 -30.85 19.16 -10.55
CA ARG A 265 -29.45 19.12 -10.11
C ARG A 265 -29.27 18.22 -8.90
N ASP A 266 -30.12 18.39 -7.89
CA ASP A 266 -30.10 17.57 -6.69
C ASP A 266 -30.30 16.09 -7.02
N LEU A 267 -31.16 15.77 -7.99
CA LEU A 267 -31.33 14.39 -8.48
C LEU A 267 -30.13 13.86 -9.27
N ALA A 268 -29.38 14.72 -9.97
CA ALA A 268 -28.16 14.34 -10.68
C ALA A 268 -26.99 14.08 -9.71
N ASP A 269 -26.94 14.84 -8.62
CA ASP A 269 -25.93 14.70 -7.57
C ASP A 269 -26.29 13.60 -6.55
N ALA A 270 -27.56 13.20 -6.46
CA ALA A 270 -28.03 12.15 -5.58
C ALA A 270 -27.77 10.73 -6.15
N ASN A 271 -26.92 9.96 -5.46
CA ASN A 271 -26.80 8.52 -5.71
C ASN A 271 -28.03 7.76 -5.18
N PHE A 272 -28.84 7.23 -6.09
CA PHE A 272 -30.07 6.52 -5.75
C PHE A 272 -29.84 5.00 -5.68
N LYS A 273 -29.45 4.48 -4.50
CA LYS A 273 -29.22 3.03 -4.27
C LYS A 273 -28.57 2.36 -5.50
N ASP A 274 -27.37 2.82 -5.85
CA ASP A 274 -26.57 2.25 -6.93
C ASP A 274 -27.09 2.48 -8.36
N THR A 275 -27.93 3.50 -8.61
CA THR A 275 -28.29 3.92 -9.98
C THR A 275 -28.44 5.44 -10.06
N ARG A 276 -27.77 6.10 -11.02
CA ARG A 276 -28.07 7.51 -11.34
C ARG A 276 -29.33 7.57 -12.19
N LEU A 277 -30.29 8.42 -11.82
CA LEU A 277 -31.53 8.61 -12.59
C LEU A 277 -31.30 9.53 -13.80
N ILE A 278 -30.34 10.45 -13.66
CA ILE A 278 -29.93 11.40 -14.68
C ILE A 278 -28.42 11.66 -14.56
N ASN A 279 -27.75 11.84 -15.70
CA ASN A 279 -26.35 12.20 -15.79
C ASN A 279 -26.18 13.72 -15.74
N ASN A 280 -25.11 14.19 -15.10
CA ASN A 280 -24.81 15.60 -14.91
C ASN A 280 -24.11 16.22 -16.15
N LEU A 281 -24.73 16.10 -17.32
CA LEU A 281 -24.15 16.48 -18.62
C LEU A 281 -23.79 17.96 -18.74
N TRP A 282 -24.49 18.84 -18.02
CA TRP A 282 -24.26 20.28 -18.12
C TRP A 282 -22.94 20.71 -17.50
N THR A 283 -22.28 19.89 -16.67
CA THR A 283 -20.95 20.20 -16.11
C THR A 283 -19.86 20.33 -17.17
N GLU A 284 -20.07 19.79 -18.37
CA GLU A 284 -19.18 19.94 -19.52
C GLU A 284 -19.34 21.31 -20.23
N LEU A 285 -20.41 22.04 -19.92
CA LEU A 285 -20.71 23.36 -20.48
C LEU A 285 -20.19 24.48 -19.56
N PRO A 286 -19.99 25.70 -20.09
CA PRO A 286 -19.75 26.88 -19.26
C PRO A 286 -20.88 27.05 -18.24
N HIS A 287 -20.53 27.46 -17.02
CA HIS A 287 -21.47 27.58 -15.90
C HIS A 287 -22.68 28.47 -16.24
N GLU A 288 -22.51 29.52 -17.05
CA GLU A 288 -23.62 30.37 -17.51
C GLU A 288 -24.67 29.65 -18.37
N SER A 289 -24.35 28.47 -18.93
CA SER A 289 -25.26 27.69 -19.79
C SER A 289 -25.96 26.55 -19.05
N TRP A 290 -25.67 26.34 -17.77
CA TRP A 290 -26.20 25.20 -17.02
C TRP A 290 -27.71 25.28 -16.84
N ASP A 291 -28.24 26.45 -16.46
CA ASP A 291 -29.69 26.64 -16.28
C ASP A 291 -30.42 26.40 -17.61
N ASP A 292 -29.95 27.01 -18.70
CA ASP A 292 -30.53 26.85 -20.04
C ASP A 292 -30.50 25.38 -20.54
N ALA A 293 -29.44 24.64 -20.21
CA ALA A 293 -29.32 23.22 -20.51
C ALA A 293 -30.33 22.38 -19.74
N ILE A 294 -30.48 22.63 -18.43
CA ILE A 294 -31.47 21.94 -17.58
C ILE A 294 -32.89 22.29 -18.02
N THR A 295 -33.18 23.56 -18.33
CA THR A 295 -34.47 24.00 -18.89
C THR A 295 -34.84 23.23 -20.15
N SER A 296 -33.85 22.89 -20.99
CA SER A 296 -34.07 22.05 -22.17
C SER A 296 -34.48 20.62 -21.81
N LEU A 297 -33.84 20.03 -20.78
CA LEU A 297 -34.19 18.69 -20.26
C LEU A 297 -35.53 18.67 -19.52
N LEU A 298 -35.99 19.81 -19.01
CA LEU A 298 -37.33 20.00 -18.46
C LEU A 298 -38.43 20.09 -19.55
N PHE A 299 -38.06 19.97 -20.84
CA PHE A 299 -38.98 20.06 -21.98
C PHE A 299 -39.68 21.42 -22.12
N GLN A 300 -39.06 22.48 -21.60
CA GLN A 300 -39.63 23.82 -21.67
C GLN A 300 -39.36 24.50 -23.04
N PRO A 301 -40.21 25.47 -23.45
CA PRO A 301 -40.06 26.19 -24.73
C PRO A 301 -38.86 27.15 -24.77
N GLU A 302 -38.28 27.47 -23.61
CA GLU A 302 -37.06 28.24 -23.45
C GLU A 302 -35.87 27.28 -23.15
N GLY A 303 -34.63 27.77 -23.16
CA GLY A 303 -33.44 26.94 -22.89
C GLY A 303 -32.39 26.93 -24.01
N LEU A 304 -31.36 26.09 -23.85
CA LEU A 304 -30.19 26.05 -24.71
C LEU A 304 -30.55 25.55 -26.11
N GLU A 305 -30.29 26.37 -27.14
CA GLU A 305 -30.68 26.07 -28.53
C GLU A 305 -30.06 24.76 -29.06
N SER A 306 -28.82 24.45 -28.68
CA SER A 306 -28.14 23.21 -29.09
C SER A 306 -28.69 21.94 -28.43
N TRP A 307 -29.51 22.06 -27.39
CA TRP A 307 -30.08 20.92 -26.65
C TRP A 307 -31.56 20.67 -26.98
N ARG A 308 -32.09 21.39 -27.98
CA ARG A 308 -33.50 21.34 -28.36
C ARG A 308 -33.65 21.12 -29.85
N VAL A 309 -34.75 20.47 -30.22
CA VAL A 309 -35.23 20.41 -31.61
C VAL A 309 -36.53 21.21 -31.68
N GLN A 310 -36.64 22.07 -32.68
CA GLN A 310 -37.77 22.99 -32.83
C GLN A 310 -38.24 23.06 -34.28
N GLY A 311 -39.52 23.35 -34.47
CA GLY A 311 -40.11 23.51 -35.81
C GLY A 311 -41.39 24.33 -35.77
N GLU A 312 -41.68 25.03 -36.88
CA GLU A 312 -42.91 25.84 -37.05
C GLU A 312 -44.16 24.98 -37.23
N LYS A 313 -43.98 23.70 -37.54
CA LYS A 313 -45.03 22.69 -37.73
C LYS A 313 -44.77 21.50 -36.84
N ALA A 314 -45.84 20.95 -36.30
CA ALA A 314 -45.82 19.81 -35.41
C ALA A 314 -46.50 18.58 -36.06
N LEU A 315 -46.06 17.41 -35.63
CA LEU A 315 -46.74 16.14 -35.83
C LEU A 315 -47.29 15.67 -34.48
N ASN A 316 -48.49 15.09 -34.50
CA ASN A 316 -49.04 14.45 -33.31
C ASN A 316 -48.32 13.11 -33.07
N SER A 317 -48.30 12.65 -31.82
CA SER A 317 -47.64 11.40 -31.41
C SER A 317 -48.08 10.18 -32.23
N GLU A 318 -49.37 10.04 -32.56
CA GLU A 318 -49.91 8.96 -33.40
C GLU A 318 -49.34 8.98 -34.83
N THR A 319 -49.17 10.17 -35.40
CA THR A 319 -48.57 10.36 -36.73
C THR A 319 -47.08 10.00 -36.70
N CYS A 320 -46.35 10.45 -35.67
CA CYS A 320 -44.95 10.10 -35.47
C CYS A 320 -44.74 8.58 -35.34
N LEU A 321 -45.56 7.92 -34.53
CA LEU A 321 -45.56 6.47 -34.37
C LEU A 321 -45.77 5.76 -35.71
N THR A 322 -46.81 6.18 -36.45
CA THR A 322 -47.13 5.59 -37.76
C THR A 322 -46.00 5.76 -38.76
N ILE A 323 -45.37 6.94 -38.80
CA ILE A 323 -44.21 7.19 -39.68
C ILE A 323 -43.05 6.28 -39.30
N ALA A 324 -42.63 6.28 -38.03
CA ALA A 324 -41.49 5.51 -37.56
C ALA A 324 -41.67 4.00 -37.82
N ILE A 325 -42.84 3.45 -37.49
CA ILE A 325 -43.12 2.02 -37.70
C ILE A 325 -43.18 1.65 -39.18
N ASN A 326 -43.73 2.52 -40.04
CA ASN A 326 -43.72 2.25 -41.48
C ASN A 326 -42.30 2.28 -42.05
N ILE A 327 -41.43 3.19 -41.58
CA ILE A 327 -40.01 3.20 -41.98
C ILE A 327 -39.34 1.88 -41.57
N ILE A 328 -39.58 1.42 -40.34
CA ILE A 328 -39.01 0.16 -39.85
C ILE A 328 -39.50 -1.04 -40.66
N LYS A 329 -40.81 -1.10 -40.97
CA LYS A 329 -41.42 -2.14 -41.81
C LYS A 329 -40.90 -2.17 -43.24
N ASP A 330 -40.62 -1.01 -43.81
CA ASP A 330 -40.21 -0.89 -45.22
C ASP A 330 -38.73 -1.23 -45.42
N GLU A 331 -37.89 -1.00 -44.40
CA GLU A 331 -36.43 -1.16 -44.49
C GLU A 331 -35.90 -2.48 -43.88
N TYR A 332 -36.70 -3.18 -43.07
CA TYR A 332 -36.35 -4.46 -42.47
C TYR A 332 -37.39 -5.54 -42.80
N GLU A 333 -36.94 -6.69 -43.28
CA GLU A 333 -37.82 -7.80 -43.67
C GLU A 333 -38.14 -8.68 -42.46
N PHE A 334 -39.28 -8.42 -41.81
CA PHE A 334 -39.81 -9.28 -40.76
C PHE A 334 -40.39 -10.56 -41.37
N GLU A 335 -39.98 -11.72 -40.86
CA GLU A 335 -40.55 -12.99 -41.28
C GLU A 335 -42.05 -13.06 -40.96
N ASP A 336 -42.86 -13.67 -41.83
CA ASP A 336 -44.30 -13.91 -41.57
C ASP A 336 -44.52 -15.11 -40.61
N THR A 337 -43.82 -15.05 -39.47
CA THR A 337 -43.86 -16.00 -38.36
C THR A 337 -44.50 -15.34 -37.14
N ASP A 338 -44.83 -16.10 -36.10
CA ASP A 338 -45.29 -15.52 -34.83
C ASP A 338 -44.20 -14.61 -34.23
N THR A 339 -42.93 -15.04 -34.28
CA THR A 339 -41.75 -14.24 -33.91
C THR A 339 -41.65 -12.90 -34.64
N GLY A 340 -41.78 -12.88 -35.97
CA GLY A 340 -41.73 -11.62 -36.71
C GLY A 340 -42.90 -10.68 -36.36
N ARG A 341 -44.10 -11.21 -36.12
CA ARG A 341 -45.26 -10.43 -35.66
C ARG A 341 -45.07 -9.89 -34.25
N ASP A 342 -44.47 -10.66 -33.36
CA ASP A 342 -44.23 -10.27 -31.97
C ASP A 342 -43.09 -9.25 -31.83
N ALA A 343 -42.02 -9.38 -32.62
CA ALA A 343 -40.96 -8.37 -32.75
C ALA A 343 -41.52 -7.00 -33.16
N LEU A 344 -42.48 -7.03 -34.08
CA LEU A 344 -43.11 -5.83 -34.62
C LEU A 344 -44.07 -5.19 -33.60
N SER A 345 -44.78 -6.01 -32.83
CA SER A 345 -45.57 -5.57 -31.67
C SER A 345 -44.70 -4.96 -30.56
N ILE A 346 -43.50 -5.53 -30.32
CA ILE A 346 -42.48 -4.97 -29.43
C ILE A 346 -42.05 -3.58 -29.91
N LEU A 347 -41.75 -3.44 -31.21
CA LEU A 347 -41.36 -2.17 -31.79
C LEU A 347 -42.47 -1.12 -31.69
N GLU A 348 -43.72 -1.47 -32.05
CA GLU A 348 -44.87 -0.57 -31.97
C GLU A 348 -45.02 0.02 -30.57
N ARG A 349 -44.99 -0.81 -29.51
CA ARG A 349 -45.08 -0.34 -28.11
C ARG A 349 -43.91 0.55 -27.70
N ASN A 350 -42.68 0.21 -28.08
CA ASN A 350 -41.50 0.94 -27.62
C ASN A 350 -41.26 2.23 -28.41
N VAL A 351 -41.61 2.25 -29.70
CA VAL A 351 -41.68 3.50 -30.49
C VAL A 351 -42.73 4.43 -29.89
N GLU A 352 -43.91 3.93 -29.56
CA GLU A 352 -44.96 4.73 -28.93
C GLU A 352 -44.47 5.37 -27.62
N ARG A 353 -43.84 4.59 -26.74
CA ARG A 353 -43.26 5.09 -25.47
C ARG A 353 -42.26 6.22 -25.70
N VAL A 354 -41.31 6.06 -26.62
CA VAL A 354 -40.28 7.08 -26.89
C VAL A 354 -40.89 8.33 -27.53
N VAL A 355 -41.80 8.17 -28.49
CA VAL A 355 -42.50 9.29 -29.12
C VAL A 355 -43.29 10.08 -28.08
N GLN A 356 -44.06 9.41 -27.22
CA GLN A 356 -44.80 10.08 -26.14
C GLN A 356 -43.85 10.76 -25.14
N GLY A 357 -42.71 10.14 -24.84
CA GLY A 357 -41.64 10.72 -24.01
C GLY A 357 -41.05 12.01 -24.57
N LEU A 358 -40.90 12.10 -25.90
CA LEU A 358 -40.34 13.27 -26.57
C LEU A 358 -41.39 14.32 -26.95
N ALA A 359 -42.65 13.93 -27.08
CA ALA A 359 -43.72 14.83 -27.49
C ALA A 359 -44.22 15.67 -26.31
N VAL A 360 -44.40 16.97 -26.54
CA VAL A 360 -44.71 17.95 -25.48
C VAL A 360 -46.12 18.51 -25.59
N GLY A 361 -46.61 19.10 -24.50
CA GLY A 361 -47.93 19.72 -24.41
C GLY A 361 -49.10 18.73 -24.31
N GLU A 362 -50.31 19.25 -24.10
CA GLU A 362 -51.55 18.46 -23.97
C GLU A 362 -51.82 17.59 -25.20
N ASP A 363 -51.58 18.15 -26.39
CA ASP A 363 -51.80 17.47 -27.68
C ASP A 363 -50.67 16.50 -28.09
N GLN A 364 -49.63 16.34 -27.25
CA GLN A 364 -48.45 15.49 -27.52
C GLN A 364 -47.85 15.72 -28.92
N GLN A 365 -47.27 16.90 -29.08
CA GLN A 365 -46.72 17.36 -30.35
C GLN A 365 -45.20 17.21 -30.41
N PHE A 366 -44.68 16.82 -31.58
CA PHE A 366 -43.26 16.71 -31.88
C PHE A 366 -42.91 17.52 -33.14
N PRO A 367 -41.76 18.20 -33.23
CA PRO A 367 -41.39 18.96 -34.43
C PRO A 367 -41.34 18.09 -35.70
N GLN A 368 -41.97 18.53 -36.79
CA GLN A 368 -42.07 17.76 -38.04
C GLN A 368 -40.71 17.21 -38.53
N PHE A 369 -39.68 18.05 -38.47
CA PHE A 369 -38.32 17.73 -38.88
C PHE A 369 -37.35 17.54 -37.70
N GLY A 370 -37.87 17.19 -36.52
CA GLY A 370 -37.06 16.97 -35.32
C GLY A 370 -36.03 15.84 -35.44
N LEU A 371 -36.23 14.90 -36.37
CA LEU A 371 -35.32 13.79 -36.68
C LEU A 371 -34.64 13.94 -38.06
N GLN A 372 -34.54 15.16 -38.59
CA GLN A 372 -33.86 15.40 -39.88
C GLN A 372 -32.33 15.28 -39.79
N ASP A 373 -31.77 15.46 -38.60
CA ASP A 373 -30.36 15.32 -38.33
C ASP A 373 -30.06 13.87 -37.98
N ASN A 374 -29.02 13.32 -38.59
CA ASN A 374 -28.67 11.90 -38.45
C ASN A 374 -28.34 11.52 -36.99
N ALA A 375 -27.69 12.39 -36.22
CA ALA A 375 -27.40 12.10 -34.82
C ALA A 375 -28.68 12.05 -33.98
N GLN A 376 -29.67 12.91 -34.27
CA GLN A 376 -30.97 12.89 -33.59
C GLN A 376 -31.80 11.65 -33.95
N ALA A 377 -31.78 11.26 -35.23
CA ALA A 377 -32.46 10.05 -35.69
C ALA A 377 -31.86 8.78 -35.08
N ASP A 378 -30.52 8.65 -35.07
CA ASP A 378 -29.85 7.50 -34.48
C ASP A 378 -30.07 7.45 -32.95
N ALA A 379 -30.04 8.60 -32.27
CA ALA A 379 -30.37 8.68 -30.85
C ALA A 379 -31.83 8.30 -30.56
N PHE A 380 -32.77 8.65 -31.44
CA PHE A 380 -34.16 8.21 -31.32
C PHE A 380 -34.28 6.67 -31.41
N LEU A 381 -33.58 6.03 -32.35
CA LEU A 381 -33.51 4.56 -32.43
C LEU A 381 -32.85 3.94 -31.20
N ASP A 382 -31.79 4.58 -30.68
CA ASP A 382 -31.12 4.16 -29.45
C ASP A 382 -32.06 4.20 -28.24
N LEU A 383 -32.88 5.24 -28.12
CA LEU A 383 -33.88 5.36 -27.07
C LEU A 383 -34.92 4.23 -27.15
N ILE A 384 -35.35 3.86 -28.36
CA ILE A 384 -36.28 2.74 -28.57
C ILE A 384 -35.62 1.43 -28.15
N SER A 385 -34.39 1.18 -28.61
CA SER A 385 -33.61 0.00 -28.23
C SER A 385 -33.44 -0.10 -26.72
N ASN A 386 -33.10 1.01 -26.04
CA ASN A 386 -32.97 1.07 -24.59
C ASN A 386 -34.29 0.73 -23.87
N MET A 387 -35.44 1.21 -24.38
CA MET A 387 -36.76 0.85 -23.85
C MET A 387 -37.09 -0.63 -24.11
N THR A 388 -36.78 -1.15 -25.29
CA THR A 388 -36.96 -2.57 -25.63
C THR A 388 -36.16 -3.47 -24.70
N VAL A 389 -34.90 -3.14 -24.43
CA VAL A 389 -34.06 -3.89 -23.47
C VAL A 389 -34.62 -3.80 -22.04
N SER A 390 -35.14 -2.62 -21.65
CA SER A 390 -35.63 -2.38 -20.28
C SER A 390 -36.98 -3.03 -19.97
N PHE A 391 -37.85 -3.21 -20.98
CA PHE A 391 -39.24 -3.62 -20.78
C PHE A 391 -39.63 -4.94 -21.46
N GLU A 392 -38.79 -5.51 -22.32
CA GLU A 392 -39.13 -6.72 -23.07
C GLU A 392 -38.19 -7.89 -22.69
N PRO A 393 -38.73 -9.11 -22.53
CA PRO A 393 -37.96 -10.29 -22.12
C PRO A 393 -36.93 -10.68 -23.19
N ALA A 394 -35.84 -11.35 -22.78
CA ALA A 394 -34.88 -11.86 -23.76
C ALA A 394 -35.49 -12.98 -24.58
N GLY A 395 -35.39 -12.85 -25.90
CA GLY A 395 -35.98 -13.79 -26.85
C GLY A 395 -35.64 -13.42 -28.28
N GLU A 396 -36.00 -14.30 -29.21
CA GLU A 396 -35.73 -14.13 -30.63
C GLU A 396 -36.47 -12.91 -31.21
N GLU A 397 -37.73 -12.70 -30.84
CA GLU A 397 -38.51 -11.50 -31.17
C GLU A 397 -37.86 -10.19 -30.70
N ARG A 398 -37.34 -10.15 -29.45
CA ARG A 398 -36.63 -8.95 -28.94
C ARG A 398 -35.36 -8.68 -29.73
N ARG A 399 -34.57 -9.73 -30.00
CA ARG A 399 -33.33 -9.61 -30.80
C ARG A 399 -33.64 -9.07 -32.19
N MET A 400 -34.64 -9.65 -32.87
CA MET A 400 -35.07 -9.21 -34.19
C MET A 400 -35.53 -7.75 -34.20
N ALA A 401 -36.25 -7.30 -33.16
CA ALA A 401 -36.62 -5.89 -33.00
C ALA A 401 -35.40 -4.98 -32.87
N ILE A 402 -34.39 -5.36 -32.08
CA ILE A 402 -33.16 -4.58 -31.91
C ILE A 402 -32.34 -4.56 -33.20
N ASP A 403 -32.19 -5.71 -33.88
CA ASP A 403 -31.48 -5.82 -35.15
C ASP A 403 -32.10 -4.89 -36.21
N ALA A 404 -33.44 -4.85 -36.29
CA ALA A 404 -34.15 -3.94 -37.18
C ALA A 404 -33.84 -2.45 -36.92
N LEU A 405 -33.73 -2.05 -35.64
CA LEU A 405 -33.37 -0.68 -35.27
C LEU A 405 -31.91 -0.37 -35.59
N ASP A 406 -30.99 -1.30 -35.31
CA ASP A 406 -29.57 -1.07 -35.55
C ASP A 406 -29.23 -1.04 -37.05
N GLU A 407 -29.91 -1.83 -37.89
CA GLU A 407 -29.76 -1.77 -39.35
C GLU A 407 -30.24 -0.45 -39.97
N LEU A 408 -31.14 0.27 -39.29
CA LEU A 408 -31.70 1.54 -39.74
C LEU A 408 -30.84 2.76 -39.43
N LYS A 409 -29.84 2.60 -38.56
CA LYS A 409 -28.91 3.69 -38.21
C LYS A 409 -28.17 4.21 -39.44
N GLY A 410 -27.92 5.52 -39.47
CA GLY A 410 -27.28 6.17 -40.61
C GLY A 410 -28.19 6.44 -41.82
N ARG A 411 -29.43 5.93 -41.82
CA ARG A 411 -30.39 6.13 -42.94
C ARG A 411 -31.80 6.56 -42.51
N PHE A 412 -32.18 6.35 -41.24
CA PHE A 412 -33.53 6.63 -40.75
C PHE A 412 -33.96 8.09 -40.94
N ASP A 413 -33.05 9.06 -40.77
CA ASP A 413 -33.30 10.50 -40.97
C ASP A 413 -33.85 10.81 -42.37
N THR A 414 -33.28 10.17 -43.39
CA THR A 414 -33.64 10.41 -44.79
C THR A 414 -35.05 9.91 -45.08
N HIS A 415 -35.42 8.75 -44.54
CA HIS A 415 -36.77 8.21 -44.66
C HIS A 415 -37.78 8.99 -43.82
N TRP A 416 -37.38 9.47 -42.63
CA TRP A 416 -38.18 10.34 -41.79
C TRP A 416 -38.56 11.62 -42.51
N VAL A 417 -37.59 12.34 -43.07
CA VAL A 417 -37.85 13.61 -43.78
C VAL A 417 -38.79 13.40 -44.96
N GLN A 418 -38.64 12.31 -45.71
CA GLN A 418 -39.53 11.97 -46.83
C GLN A 418 -40.98 11.77 -46.36
N ARG A 419 -41.18 10.93 -45.34
CA ARG A 419 -42.53 10.60 -44.84
C ARG A 419 -43.18 11.74 -44.07
N ALA A 420 -42.40 12.47 -43.26
CA ALA A 420 -42.87 13.61 -42.49
C ALA A 420 -43.30 14.79 -43.38
N SER A 421 -42.68 14.96 -44.56
CA SER A 421 -43.07 16.01 -45.52
C SER A 421 -44.48 15.81 -46.08
N ASP A 422 -44.93 14.56 -46.20
CA ASP A 422 -46.23 14.20 -46.76
C ASP A 422 -47.30 13.94 -45.68
N ALA A 423 -46.95 14.09 -44.40
CA ALA A 423 -47.84 13.81 -43.28
C ALA A 423 -48.79 14.97 -42.96
N ASP A 424 -49.92 14.65 -42.34
CA ASP A 424 -50.83 15.65 -41.79
C ASP A 424 -50.15 16.35 -40.59
N VAL A 425 -49.98 17.67 -40.70
CA VAL A 425 -49.27 18.51 -39.72
C VAL A 425 -50.23 19.46 -38.99
N VAL A 426 -49.85 19.81 -37.76
CA VAL A 426 -50.46 20.90 -37.00
C VAL A 426 -49.63 22.16 -37.20
N GLU A 427 -50.26 23.26 -37.62
CA GLU A 427 -49.62 24.57 -37.86
C GLU A 427 -49.37 25.32 -36.54
N THR A 428 -48.55 24.73 -35.68
CA THR A 428 -48.15 25.27 -34.37
C THR A 428 -46.65 25.10 -34.20
N SER A 429 -45.98 26.15 -33.69
CA SER A 429 -44.56 26.08 -33.33
C SER A 429 -44.39 25.22 -32.09
N VAL A 430 -43.50 24.24 -32.16
CA VAL A 430 -43.20 23.32 -31.06
C VAL A 430 -41.69 23.16 -30.89
N ALA A 431 -41.23 23.08 -29.65
CA ALA A 431 -39.85 22.77 -29.29
C ALA A 431 -39.85 21.66 -28.23
N THR A 432 -38.91 20.73 -28.33
CA THR A 432 -38.72 19.65 -27.36
C THR A 432 -37.23 19.38 -27.16
N ALA A 433 -36.89 18.63 -26.12
CA ALA A 433 -35.52 18.21 -25.86
C ALA A 433 -34.97 17.37 -27.03
N ALA A 434 -33.72 17.60 -27.40
CA ALA A 434 -33.07 16.87 -28.47
C ALA A 434 -32.89 15.38 -28.09
N PRO A 435 -33.27 14.41 -28.95
CA PRO A 435 -33.09 12.97 -28.69
C PRO A 435 -31.70 12.57 -28.22
N VAL A 436 -30.63 13.16 -28.78
CA VAL A 436 -29.24 12.93 -28.34
C VAL A 436 -29.07 13.27 -26.86
N GLN A 437 -29.56 14.43 -26.44
CA GLN A 437 -29.43 14.87 -25.04
C GLN A 437 -30.27 14.02 -24.11
N ILE A 438 -31.44 13.55 -24.53
CA ILE A 438 -32.26 12.63 -23.74
C ILE A 438 -31.59 11.25 -23.61
N ARG A 439 -30.99 10.73 -24.68
CA ARG A 439 -30.24 9.47 -24.62
C ARG A 439 -29.08 9.57 -23.64
N ASP A 440 -28.33 10.67 -23.70
CA ASP A 440 -27.11 10.85 -22.92
C ASP A 440 -27.43 11.23 -21.46
N ALA A 441 -28.51 11.99 -21.22
CA ALA A 441 -28.90 12.43 -19.89
C ALA A 441 -29.54 11.31 -19.07
N PHE A 442 -30.31 10.43 -19.68
CA PHE A 442 -31.08 9.42 -18.95
C PHE A 442 -30.52 8.02 -19.25
N PRO A 443 -29.58 7.50 -18.44
CA PRO A 443 -29.01 6.18 -18.65
C PRO A 443 -30.07 5.07 -18.58
N PRO A 444 -29.85 3.91 -19.22
CA PRO A 444 -30.75 2.77 -19.12
C PRO A 444 -30.80 2.27 -17.66
N ILE A 445 -32.00 2.36 -17.05
CA ILE A 445 -32.24 1.90 -15.69
C ILE A 445 -32.53 0.40 -15.77
N ALA A 446 -31.71 -0.41 -15.09
CA ALA A 446 -31.67 -1.89 -15.03
C ALA A 446 -30.66 -2.50 -16.01
N VAL A 447 -29.40 -2.49 -15.58
CA VAL A 447 -28.36 -3.33 -16.14
C VAL A 447 -27.97 -4.36 -15.08
N ASN A 448 -28.21 -5.63 -15.38
CA ASN A 448 -27.87 -6.75 -14.51
C ASN A 448 -26.34 -6.99 -14.63
N PRO A 449 -25.54 -6.74 -13.58
CA PRO A 449 -24.10 -6.95 -13.63
C PRO A 449 -23.71 -8.40 -13.96
N GLU A 450 -24.57 -9.37 -13.63
CA GLU A 450 -24.32 -10.79 -13.93
C GLU A 450 -24.33 -11.10 -15.43
N ARG A 451 -24.85 -10.19 -16.26
CA ARG A 451 -24.83 -10.36 -17.72
C ARG A 451 -23.53 -9.90 -18.35
N VAL A 452 -22.64 -9.21 -17.61
CA VAL A 452 -21.37 -8.72 -18.17
C VAL A 452 -20.47 -9.87 -18.59
N SER A 453 -20.45 -10.94 -17.80
CA SER A 453 -19.74 -12.18 -18.10
C SER A 453 -20.72 -13.26 -18.55
N ALA A 454 -20.29 -14.11 -19.48
CA ALA A 454 -21.01 -15.35 -19.81
C ALA A 454 -20.80 -16.43 -18.74
N THR A 455 -19.75 -16.32 -17.92
CA THR A 455 -19.46 -17.21 -16.80
C THR A 455 -20.22 -16.72 -15.56
N PRO A 456 -20.99 -17.60 -14.88
CA PRO A 456 -21.71 -17.25 -13.66
C PRO A 456 -20.79 -16.69 -12.55
N SER A 457 -21.29 -15.73 -11.77
CA SER A 457 -20.52 -15.10 -10.67
C SER A 457 -19.96 -16.11 -9.65
N ASP A 458 -20.63 -17.23 -9.42
CA ASP A 458 -20.16 -18.27 -8.48
C ASP A 458 -18.96 -19.06 -8.98
N ASP A 459 -18.85 -19.23 -10.30
CA ASP A 459 -17.67 -19.86 -10.90
C ASP A 459 -16.50 -18.86 -10.91
N LEU A 460 -16.79 -17.56 -11.07
CA LEU A 460 -15.78 -16.50 -11.06
C LEU A 460 -15.22 -16.22 -9.66
N ARG A 461 -16.02 -16.32 -8.60
CA ARG A 461 -15.60 -16.08 -7.21
C ARG A 461 -14.35 -16.89 -6.78
N PRO A 462 -14.30 -18.22 -6.95
CA PRO A 462 -13.12 -19.02 -6.60
C PRO A 462 -11.97 -18.88 -7.62
N GLU A 463 -12.25 -18.38 -8.82
CA GLU A 463 -11.23 -18.18 -9.86
C GLU A 463 -10.50 -16.84 -9.73
N MET A 464 -11.08 -15.86 -9.05
CA MET A 464 -10.46 -14.56 -8.80
C MET A 464 -9.46 -14.69 -7.65
N GLU A 465 -8.18 -14.70 -7.96
CA GLU A 465 -7.10 -14.88 -6.97
C GLU A 465 -6.65 -13.56 -6.33
N ARG A 466 -6.88 -12.44 -7.03
CA ARG A 466 -6.42 -11.09 -6.69
C ARG A 466 -7.56 -10.07 -6.75
N GLY A 467 -7.40 -8.97 -6.03
CA GLY A 467 -8.32 -7.84 -6.09
C GLY A 467 -8.29 -7.14 -7.46
N LEU A 468 -9.41 -6.57 -7.88
CA LEU A 468 -9.46 -5.77 -9.10
C LEU A 468 -8.84 -4.40 -8.81
N THR A 469 -7.74 -4.07 -9.47
CA THR A 469 -7.02 -2.79 -9.35
C THR A 469 -7.58 -1.77 -10.34
N LEU A 470 -7.98 -0.60 -9.84
CA LEU A 470 -8.37 0.52 -10.70
C LEU A 470 -7.24 1.54 -10.80
N GLN A 471 -6.70 1.73 -12.01
CA GLN A 471 -5.76 2.82 -12.28
C GLN A 471 -6.55 4.06 -12.69
N THR A 472 -6.82 4.94 -11.73
CA THR A 472 -7.46 6.23 -11.99
C THR A 472 -6.53 7.13 -12.81
N ALA A 473 -7.12 8.05 -13.59
CA ALA A 473 -6.35 9.03 -14.36
C ALA A 473 -5.47 9.88 -13.42
N PRO A 474 -4.28 10.33 -13.87
CA PRO A 474 -3.28 10.92 -12.98
C PRO A 474 -3.73 12.29 -12.48
N THR A 475 -4.42 12.34 -11.34
CA THR A 475 -4.51 13.53 -10.49
C THR A 475 -3.19 13.69 -9.75
N THR A 476 -2.15 14.06 -10.50
CA THR A 476 -0.90 14.68 -10.04
C THR A 476 0.05 13.92 -9.11
N ASN A 477 -0.27 12.80 -8.47
CA ASN A 477 0.73 11.97 -7.77
C ASN A 477 0.31 10.49 -7.71
N LYS A 478 1.25 9.61 -8.07
CA LYS A 478 1.05 8.16 -8.30
C LYS A 478 0.93 7.30 -7.03
N THR A 479 0.65 7.87 -5.87
CA THR A 479 1.08 7.23 -4.63
C THR A 479 0.13 6.20 -4.06
N VAL A 480 -1.17 6.22 -4.35
CA VAL A 480 -2.12 5.30 -3.72
C VAL A 480 -2.64 4.27 -4.71
N SER A 481 -2.47 2.98 -4.39
CA SER A 481 -3.14 1.89 -5.09
C SER A 481 -4.49 1.56 -4.44
N ILE A 482 -5.48 1.19 -5.24
CA ILE A 482 -6.80 0.77 -4.75
C ILE A 482 -7.21 -0.55 -5.39
N GLN A 483 -7.55 -1.52 -4.54
CA GLN A 483 -7.95 -2.87 -4.93
C GLN A 483 -9.33 -3.19 -4.38
N PHE A 484 -10.21 -3.69 -5.27
CA PHE A 484 -11.54 -4.17 -4.92
C PHE A 484 -11.48 -5.69 -4.70
N CYS A 485 -11.75 -6.11 -3.47
CA CYS A 485 -11.60 -7.49 -3.01
C CYS A 485 -12.98 -8.10 -2.73
N PRO A 486 -13.68 -8.67 -3.74
CA PRO A 486 -15.04 -9.19 -3.58
C PRO A 486 -15.13 -10.46 -2.73
N THR A 487 -14.01 -11.09 -2.37
CA THR A 487 -13.95 -12.35 -1.60
C THR A 487 -12.87 -12.29 -0.52
N GLU A 488 -13.01 -13.08 0.55
CA GLU A 488 -11.97 -13.18 1.58
C GLU A 488 -10.64 -13.67 1.01
N THR A 489 -10.67 -14.57 0.02
CA THR A 489 -9.47 -15.07 -0.64
C THR A 489 -8.70 -13.96 -1.36
N THR A 490 -9.39 -13.11 -2.13
CA THR A 490 -8.77 -11.94 -2.77
C THR A 490 -8.21 -10.97 -1.73
N PHE A 491 -8.97 -10.68 -0.66
CA PHE A 491 -8.52 -9.82 0.43
C PHE A 491 -7.25 -10.34 1.12
N ARG A 492 -7.20 -11.62 1.47
CA ARG A 492 -6.03 -12.26 2.09
C ARG A 492 -4.82 -12.29 1.16
N SER A 493 -5.05 -12.49 -0.13
CA SER A 493 -3.98 -12.47 -1.13
C SER A 493 -3.36 -11.08 -1.23
N GLU A 494 -4.17 -10.04 -1.39
CA GLU A 494 -3.68 -8.64 -1.47
C GLU A 494 -2.99 -8.20 -0.17
N LEU A 495 -3.53 -8.57 1.00
CA LEU A 495 -2.86 -8.32 2.28
C LEU A 495 -1.48 -9.00 2.34
N THR A 496 -1.37 -10.22 1.83
CA THR A 496 -0.10 -10.97 1.82
C THR A 496 0.90 -10.34 0.85
N GLU A 497 0.46 -9.94 -0.34
CA GLU A 497 1.32 -9.26 -1.33
C GLU A 497 1.83 -7.93 -0.79
N LEU A 498 0.94 -7.09 -0.24
CA LEU A 498 1.27 -5.81 0.38
C LEU A 498 2.29 -5.98 1.52
N THR A 499 2.00 -6.88 2.45
CA THR A 499 2.83 -7.05 3.66
C THR A 499 4.18 -7.69 3.38
N ASN A 500 4.34 -8.42 2.27
CA ASN A 500 5.62 -8.97 1.82
C ASN A 500 6.53 -7.93 1.14
N GLY A 501 5.97 -6.79 0.68
CA GLY A 501 6.71 -5.75 -0.03
C GLY A 501 7.61 -4.90 0.87
N PHE A 502 7.18 -4.63 2.11
CA PHE A 502 7.85 -3.73 3.06
C PHE A 502 8.08 -2.31 2.54
N ASP A 503 7.27 -1.90 1.58
CA ASP A 503 7.41 -0.63 0.86
C ASP A 503 6.54 0.45 1.51
N ILE A 504 7.19 1.46 2.11
CA ILE A 504 6.48 2.60 2.69
C ILE A 504 6.05 3.64 1.65
N THR A 505 6.48 3.49 0.40
CA THR A 505 6.26 4.42 -0.72
C THR A 505 5.05 4.06 -1.60
N ASP A 506 4.48 2.87 -1.40
CA ASP A 506 3.31 2.34 -2.14
C ASP A 506 2.13 2.04 -1.19
N PRO A 507 1.48 3.07 -0.62
CA PRO A 507 0.30 2.88 0.23
C PRO A 507 -0.90 2.33 -0.57
N ALA A 508 -1.71 1.49 0.08
CA ALA A 508 -2.83 0.77 -0.56
C ALA A 508 -4.17 0.93 0.17
N ILE A 509 -5.26 0.93 -0.61
CA ILE A 509 -6.64 0.85 -0.13
C ILE A 509 -7.24 -0.48 -0.58
N LEU A 510 -7.68 -1.29 0.39
CA LEU A 510 -8.45 -2.50 0.12
C LEU A 510 -9.93 -2.24 0.39
N VAL A 511 -10.74 -2.29 -0.65
CA VAL A 511 -12.21 -2.17 -0.54
C VAL A 511 -12.80 -3.57 -0.46
N VAL A 512 -13.60 -3.84 0.57
CA VAL A 512 -14.20 -5.14 0.89
C VAL A 512 -15.72 -5.04 1.08
N PRO A 513 -16.49 -6.12 0.87
CA PRO A 513 -17.92 -6.15 1.14
C PRO A 513 -18.26 -5.84 2.60
N ALA A 514 -19.28 -5.01 2.82
CA ALA A 514 -19.90 -4.80 4.13
C ALA A 514 -20.94 -5.91 4.42
N ASP A 515 -20.46 -7.14 4.61
CA ASP A 515 -21.25 -8.33 4.91
C ASP A 515 -20.88 -8.88 6.30
N GLU A 516 -21.87 -9.29 7.09
CA GLU A 516 -21.63 -9.89 8.42
C GLU A 516 -20.85 -11.21 8.33
N GLU A 517 -20.90 -11.89 7.18
CA GLU A 517 -20.16 -13.12 6.91
C GLU A 517 -18.72 -12.89 6.43
N PHE A 518 -18.31 -11.66 6.09
CA PHE A 518 -16.98 -11.36 5.56
C PHE A 518 -15.97 -11.06 6.70
N ASP A 519 -14.99 -11.93 6.91
CA ASP A 519 -13.94 -11.72 7.91
C ASP A 519 -12.84 -10.77 7.40
N ALA A 520 -13.00 -9.48 7.71
CA ALA A 520 -12.00 -8.44 7.45
C ALA A 520 -10.86 -8.37 8.49
N SER A 521 -10.62 -9.42 9.28
CA SER A 521 -9.56 -9.41 10.31
C SER A 521 -8.16 -9.25 9.73
N LEU A 522 -7.39 -8.32 10.30
CA LEU A 522 -6.02 -8.03 9.88
C LEU A 522 -5.02 -8.98 10.53
N SER A 523 -3.95 -9.30 9.81
CA SER A 523 -2.76 -9.94 10.38
C SER A 523 -1.95 -8.93 11.18
N GLU A 524 -1.06 -9.40 12.07
CA GLU A 524 -0.15 -8.52 12.82
C GLU A 524 0.67 -7.60 11.89
N ALA A 525 1.12 -8.13 10.75
CA ALA A 525 1.81 -7.35 9.74
C ALA A 525 0.89 -6.27 9.12
N ALA A 526 -0.34 -6.61 8.76
CA ALA A 526 -1.29 -5.65 8.20
C ALA A 526 -1.69 -4.56 9.20
N GLU A 527 -1.79 -4.88 10.49
CA GLU A 527 -2.01 -3.90 11.55
C GLU A 527 -0.87 -2.87 11.66
N VAL A 528 0.38 -3.28 11.41
CA VAL A 528 1.52 -2.35 11.35
C VAL A 528 1.35 -1.39 10.17
N TYR A 529 1.01 -1.89 8.98
CA TYR A 529 0.78 -1.02 7.81
C TYR A 529 -0.37 -0.04 8.07
N GLN A 530 -1.47 -0.51 8.65
CA GLN A 530 -2.63 0.35 8.96
C GLN A 530 -2.26 1.44 10.00
N ARG A 531 -1.52 1.07 11.06
CA ARG A 531 -1.05 2.01 12.09
C ARG A 531 -0.12 3.09 11.53
N HIS A 532 0.63 2.76 10.48
CA HIS A 532 1.55 3.67 9.81
C HIS A 532 0.94 4.36 8.58
N SER A 533 -0.38 4.31 8.39
CA SER A 533 -1.06 4.95 7.26
C SER A 533 -0.58 4.45 5.89
N LEU A 534 -0.14 3.20 5.81
CA LEU A 534 0.27 2.52 4.56
C LEU A 534 -0.83 1.61 4.01
N LEU A 535 -1.82 1.26 4.84
CA LEU A 535 -2.97 0.45 4.47
C LEU A 535 -4.26 1.08 5.01
N GLN A 536 -5.28 1.14 4.17
CA GLN A 536 -6.65 1.43 4.59
C GLN A 536 -7.60 0.35 4.10
N VAL A 537 -8.46 -0.16 5.00
CA VAL A 537 -9.52 -1.10 4.63
C VAL A 537 -10.85 -0.37 4.68
N ARG A 538 -11.64 -0.51 3.62
CA ARG A 538 -12.94 0.16 3.45
C ARG A 538 -14.04 -0.85 3.17
N GLU A 539 -15.09 -0.79 3.97
CA GLU A 539 -16.28 -1.61 3.75
C GLU A 539 -17.26 -0.88 2.83
N TYR A 540 -17.77 -1.57 1.81
CA TYR A 540 -18.74 -1.01 0.86
C TYR A 540 -19.98 -1.92 0.73
N GLN A 541 -21.16 -1.35 0.96
CA GLN A 541 -22.44 -2.08 1.02
C GLN A 541 -23.20 -2.00 -0.30
N SER A 542 -22.91 -2.89 -1.26
CA SER A 542 -23.74 -3.07 -2.46
C SER A 542 -23.50 -4.41 -3.15
N ASN A 543 -24.49 -5.31 -3.12
CA ASN A 543 -24.43 -6.59 -3.83
C ASN A 543 -24.28 -6.42 -5.34
N ARG A 544 -24.90 -5.37 -5.89
CA ARG A 544 -24.84 -5.03 -7.31
C ARG A 544 -23.41 -4.62 -7.72
N PHE A 545 -22.77 -3.81 -6.88
CA PHE A 545 -21.38 -3.38 -7.09
C PHE A 545 -20.41 -4.57 -7.10
N TRP A 546 -20.51 -5.45 -6.10
CA TRP A 546 -19.62 -6.61 -6.00
C TRP A 546 -19.86 -7.63 -7.12
N SER A 547 -21.11 -7.81 -7.52
CA SER A 547 -21.44 -8.60 -8.71
C SER A 547 -20.83 -7.99 -9.97
N PHE A 548 -20.82 -6.66 -10.11
CA PHE A 548 -20.17 -6.00 -11.24
C PHE A 548 -18.66 -6.20 -11.26
N VAL A 549 -17.96 -6.02 -10.13
CA VAL A 549 -16.50 -6.23 -10.03
C VAL A 549 -16.12 -7.64 -10.48
N LEU A 550 -16.83 -8.66 -9.98
CA LEU A 550 -16.61 -10.06 -10.35
C LEU A 550 -16.84 -10.31 -11.84
N ASN A 551 -17.97 -9.82 -12.38
CA ASN A 551 -18.32 -10.08 -13.77
C ASN A 551 -17.47 -9.26 -14.75
N LEU A 552 -16.98 -8.08 -14.35
CA LEU A 552 -16.00 -7.31 -15.12
C LEU A 552 -14.68 -8.08 -15.25
N PHE A 553 -14.16 -8.65 -14.14
CA PHE A 553 -13.02 -9.57 -14.16
C PHE A 553 -13.25 -10.76 -15.11
N GLY A 554 -14.41 -11.43 -14.98
CA GLY A 554 -14.78 -12.55 -15.84
C GLY A 554 -14.79 -12.18 -17.32
N ARG A 555 -15.28 -10.98 -17.65
CA ARG A 555 -15.34 -10.49 -19.03
C ARG A 555 -13.97 -10.09 -19.59
N LEU A 556 -13.13 -9.42 -18.79
CA LEU A 556 -11.74 -9.12 -19.18
C LEU A 556 -10.96 -10.39 -19.49
N ARG A 557 -11.16 -11.43 -18.68
CA ARG A 557 -10.53 -12.74 -18.90
C ARG A 557 -11.03 -13.41 -20.18
N SER A 558 -12.35 -13.44 -20.43
CA SER A 558 -12.91 -14.12 -21.60
C SER A 558 -12.57 -13.41 -22.92
N GLU A 559 -12.39 -12.09 -22.89
CA GLU A 559 -11.95 -11.28 -24.05
C GLU A 559 -10.43 -11.30 -24.26
N GLY A 560 -9.68 -12.06 -23.43
CA GLY A 560 -8.26 -12.32 -23.60
C GLY A 560 -7.35 -11.14 -23.29
N PHE A 561 -7.68 -10.34 -22.26
CA PHE A 561 -6.75 -9.33 -21.74
C PHE A 561 -5.62 -10.00 -20.94
N ASP A 562 -4.37 -9.56 -21.14
CA ASP A 562 -3.18 -10.15 -20.52
C ASP A 562 -3.18 -10.05 -18.99
N ASP A 563 -3.71 -8.94 -18.47
CA ASP A 563 -3.95 -8.72 -17.04
C ASP A 563 -5.44 -8.42 -16.80
N PRO A 564 -6.24 -9.41 -16.38
CA PRO A 564 -7.67 -9.22 -16.11
C PRO A 564 -7.94 -8.55 -14.75
N TYR A 565 -6.90 -8.28 -13.96
CA TYR A 565 -7.03 -7.68 -12.63
C TYR A 565 -6.86 -6.16 -12.65
N THR A 566 -6.28 -5.57 -13.69
CA THR A 566 -6.07 -4.13 -13.78
C THR A 566 -6.99 -3.49 -14.81
N VAL A 567 -7.67 -2.40 -14.44
CA VAL A 567 -8.53 -1.65 -15.38
C VAL A 567 -8.25 -0.15 -15.30
N ASN A 568 -8.18 0.48 -16.47
CA ASN A 568 -8.12 1.92 -16.67
C ASN A 568 -9.02 2.34 -17.83
N ASN A 569 -9.14 3.64 -18.09
CA ASN A 569 -9.98 4.16 -19.18
C ASN A 569 -9.58 3.66 -20.59
N SER A 570 -8.31 3.31 -20.82
CA SER A 570 -7.87 2.68 -22.07
C SER A 570 -8.38 1.25 -22.19
N ILE A 571 -8.23 0.44 -21.12
CA ILE A 571 -8.71 -0.95 -21.07
C ILE A 571 -10.24 -0.99 -21.17
N LYS A 572 -10.94 -0.06 -20.50
CA LYS A 572 -12.40 0.12 -20.63
C LYS A 572 -12.77 0.35 -22.10
N SER A 573 -12.14 1.32 -22.78
CA SER A 573 -12.45 1.63 -24.17
C SER A 573 -12.21 0.45 -25.11
N ASP A 574 -11.07 -0.25 -24.94
CA ASP A 574 -10.74 -1.44 -25.71
C ASP A 574 -11.73 -2.58 -25.46
N LEU A 575 -12.16 -2.79 -24.21
CA LEU A 575 -13.15 -3.79 -23.84
C LEU A 575 -14.51 -3.50 -24.50
N LEU A 576 -14.99 -2.25 -24.40
CA LEU A 576 -16.26 -1.83 -25.02
C LEU A 576 -16.25 -1.98 -26.55
N GLY A 577 -15.08 -1.82 -27.17
CA GLY A 577 -14.89 -2.04 -28.62
C GLY A 577 -14.91 -3.50 -29.06
N ARG A 578 -14.64 -4.46 -28.16
CA ARG A 578 -14.69 -5.92 -28.43
C ARG A 578 -16.07 -6.51 -28.17
N ILE A 579 -16.83 -5.92 -27.27
CA ILE A 579 -18.17 -6.39 -26.92
C ILE A 579 -19.14 -6.03 -28.04
N SER A 580 -19.86 -7.02 -28.57
CA SER A 580 -20.94 -6.80 -29.55
C SER A 580 -22.31 -6.62 -28.88
N GLU A 581 -22.51 -7.23 -27.71
CA GLU A 581 -23.73 -7.15 -26.91
C GLU A 581 -23.93 -5.74 -26.33
N ARG A 582 -24.90 -5.00 -26.88
CA ARG A 582 -25.24 -3.65 -26.43
C ARG A 582 -25.62 -3.59 -24.95
N GLU A 583 -26.33 -4.59 -24.45
CA GLU A 583 -26.71 -4.69 -23.04
C GLU A 583 -25.48 -4.75 -22.12
N VAL A 584 -24.48 -5.55 -22.47
CA VAL A 584 -23.21 -5.65 -21.73
C VAL A 584 -22.44 -4.35 -21.81
N ARG A 585 -22.37 -3.73 -22.99
CA ARG A 585 -21.70 -2.44 -23.18
C ARG A 585 -22.30 -1.36 -22.28
N ASN A 586 -23.62 -1.20 -22.32
CA ASN A 586 -24.35 -0.26 -21.46
C ASN A 586 -24.16 -0.56 -19.97
N THR A 587 -24.09 -1.85 -19.61
CA THR A 587 -23.87 -2.28 -18.21
C THR A 587 -22.49 -1.84 -17.71
N ILE A 588 -21.46 -2.09 -18.51
CA ILE A 588 -20.09 -1.69 -18.18
C ILE A 588 -19.99 -0.16 -18.14
N GLU A 589 -20.53 0.55 -19.13
CA GLU A 589 -20.50 2.02 -19.15
C GLU A 589 -21.17 2.61 -17.89
N THR A 590 -22.33 2.11 -17.50
CA THR A 590 -23.08 2.64 -16.35
C THR A 590 -22.44 2.32 -15.01
N LEU A 591 -21.96 1.09 -14.82
CA LEU A 591 -21.45 0.62 -13.52
C LEU A 591 -19.95 0.90 -13.33
N TYR A 592 -19.19 1.05 -14.41
CA TYR A 592 -17.78 1.44 -14.32
C TYR A 592 -17.63 2.86 -13.78
N ASP A 593 -18.50 3.79 -14.16
CA ASP A 593 -18.44 5.17 -13.64
C ASP A 593 -18.68 5.22 -12.12
N GLN A 594 -19.49 4.28 -11.59
CA GLN A 594 -19.66 4.12 -10.14
C GLN A 594 -18.39 3.54 -9.49
N LEU A 595 -17.76 2.55 -10.11
CA LEU A 595 -16.48 1.99 -9.67
C LEU A 595 -15.38 3.06 -9.64
N GLU A 596 -15.29 3.89 -10.68
CA GLU A 596 -14.33 5.00 -10.79
C GLU A 596 -14.61 6.09 -9.76
N GLN A 597 -15.88 6.42 -9.51
CA GLN A 597 -16.26 7.38 -8.48
C GLN A 597 -15.82 6.91 -7.08
N VAL A 598 -16.16 5.68 -6.69
CA VAL A 598 -15.76 5.11 -5.39
C VAL A 598 -14.23 5.08 -5.27
N ALA A 599 -13.54 4.67 -6.33
CA ALA A 599 -12.08 4.63 -6.34
C ALA A 599 -11.47 6.02 -6.13
N THR A 600 -11.98 7.03 -6.83
CA THR A 600 -11.45 8.40 -6.78
C THR A 600 -11.69 9.05 -5.42
N GLU A 601 -12.91 8.93 -4.89
CA GLU A 601 -13.28 9.53 -3.59
C GLU A 601 -12.44 8.96 -2.44
N GLU A 602 -12.25 7.64 -2.40
CA GLU A 602 -11.43 6.99 -1.37
C GLU A 602 -9.94 7.26 -1.56
N ALA A 603 -9.44 7.21 -2.80
CA ALA A 603 -8.03 7.47 -3.11
C ALA A 603 -7.61 8.90 -2.80
N ASP A 604 -8.40 9.92 -3.18
CA ASP A 604 -8.05 11.33 -2.94
C ASP A 604 -7.98 11.67 -1.44
N SER A 605 -8.91 11.11 -0.67
CA SER A 605 -8.96 11.26 0.79
C SER A 605 -7.72 10.64 1.45
N PHE A 606 -7.41 9.38 1.13
CA PHE A 606 -6.27 8.68 1.70
C PHE A 606 -4.92 9.23 1.22
N ALA A 607 -4.80 9.61 -0.06
CA ALA A 607 -3.59 10.22 -0.60
C ALA A 607 -3.25 11.53 0.10
N SER A 608 -4.27 12.35 0.42
CA SER A 608 -4.09 13.58 1.18
C SER A 608 -3.59 13.30 2.60
N ASP A 609 -4.18 12.33 3.29
CA ASP A 609 -3.76 11.94 4.65
C ASP A 609 -2.34 11.36 4.66
N TYR A 610 -2.02 10.49 3.71
CA TYR A 610 -0.69 9.91 3.54
C TYR A 610 0.37 10.98 3.26
N GLN A 611 0.08 11.90 2.33
CA GLN A 611 0.97 13.01 2.00
C GLN A 611 1.19 13.92 3.20
N ASN A 612 0.15 14.26 3.97
CA ASN A 612 0.28 15.04 5.21
C ASN A 612 1.11 14.32 6.29
N THR A 613 1.06 12.99 6.30
CA THR A 613 1.74 12.13 7.28
C THR A 613 3.24 12.01 6.99
N TYR A 614 3.63 11.94 5.72
CA TYR A 614 5.02 11.71 5.28
C TYR A 614 5.70 12.92 4.63
N SER A 615 5.03 14.07 4.54
CA SER A 615 5.63 15.34 4.09
C SER A 615 5.95 16.25 5.27
N LEU A 616 7.02 17.04 5.16
CA LEU A 616 7.30 18.10 6.13
C LEU A 616 6.18 19.15 6.11
N SER A 617 5.87 19.78 7.25
CA SER A 617 4.73 20.72 7.38
C SER A 617 4.76 21.93 6.44
N THR A 618 5.93 22.24 5.87
CA THR A 618 6.14 23.36 4.94
C THR A 618 6.17 22.93 3.47
N LYS A 619 5.96 21.64 3.19
CA LYS A 619 6.13 21.02 1.88
C LYS A 619 4.90 20.20 1.50
N THR A 620 4.70 20.04 0.20
CA THR A 620 3.66 19.20 -0.40
C THR A 620 4.29 18.01 -1.13
N THR A 621 5.51 17.65 -0.80
CA THR A 621 6.25 16.53 -1.41
C THR A 621 6.68 15.60 -0.29
N LEU A 622 6.62 14.30 -0.55
CA LEU A 622 7.03 13.28 0.42
C LEU A 622 8.50 13.46 0.79
N LEU A 623 8.86 13.05 2.01
CA LEU A 623 10.18 13.26 2.58
C LEU A 623 11.32 12.78 1.65
N TRP A 624 11.14 11.63 0.99
CA TRP A 624 12.12 11.02 0.09
C TRP A 624 12.03 11.52 -1.36
N GLU A 625 11.01 12.31 -1.71
CA GLU A 625 10.84 12.90 -3.03
C GLU A 625 11.30 14.36 -3.09
N GLU A 626 11.80 14.91 -1.97
CA GLU A 626 12.30 16.28 -1.96
C GLU A 626 13.43 16.50 -2.99
N GLU A 627 13.39 17.63 -3.69
CA GLU A 627 14.36 18.01 -4.73
C GLU A 627 15.83 17.89 -4.25
N ARG A 628 16.09 18.18 -2.97
CA ARG A 628 17.44 18.08 -2.37
C ARG A 628 18.02 16.66 -2.37
N LEU A 629 17.15 15.65 -2.39
CA LEU A 629 17.57 14.24 -2.42
C LEU A 629 17.74 13.74 -3.84
N GLN A 630 17.31 14.50 -4.85
CA GLN A 630 17.46 14.13 -6.27
C GLN A 630 18.83 14.50 -6.84
N ASP A 631 19.68 15.15 -6.05
CA ASP A 631 21.06 15.51 -6.42
C ASP A 631 22.01 14.29 -6.29
N ASP A 632 23.22 14.39 -6.87
CA ASP A 632 24.25 13.36 -6.81
C ASP A 632 25.33 13.62 -5.74
N THR A 633 25.16 14.69 -4.95
CA THR A 633 26.10 15.09 -3.89
C THR A 633 25.38 15.31 -2.56
N PRO A 634 25.95 14.85 -1.42
CA PRO A 634 25.31 15.02 -0.12
C PRO A 634 25.39 16.48 0.34
N TYR A 635 24.47 16.90 1.21
CA TYR A 635 24.30 18.29 1.66
C TYR A 635 25.58 18.96 2.24
N TRP A 636 26.58 18.18 2.65
CA TRP A 636 27.82 18.66 3.25
C TRP A 636 29.01 18.71 2.28
N SER A 637 28.93 18.11 1.08
CA SER A 637 30.06 18.02 0.15
C SER A 637 29.66 18.27 -1.31
N ASN A 638 30.65 18.59 -2.15
CA ASN A 638 30.49 18.67 -3.61
C ASN A 638 31.00 17.40 -4.33
N GLY A 639 31.37 16.36 -3.57
CA GLY A 639 31.87 15.08 -4.09
C GLY A 639 30.80 13.99 -4.06
N ARG A 640 31.04 12.91 -4.82
CA ARG A 640 30.23 11.68 -4.74
C ARG A 640 30.79 10.75 -3.67
N PHE A 641 29.88 10.17 -2.89
CA PHE A 641 30.20 9.25 -1.78
C PHE A 641 29.30 8.03 -1.87
N VAL A 642 29.76 6.91 -1.31
CA VAL A 642 28.94 5.69 -1.19
C VAL A 642 27.77 5.92 -0.23
N GLU A 643 26.65 5.21 -0.46
CA GLU A 643 25.40 5.33 0.30
C GLU A 643 25.63 5.22 1.82
N SER A 644 26.43 4.27 2.28
CA SER A 644 26.75 4.09 3.70
C SER A 644 27.40 5.33 4.33
N THR A 645 28.23 6.06 3.59
CA THR A 645 28.85 7.32 4.04
C THR A 645 27.83 8.46 4.10
N ILE A 646 26.86 8.47 3.17
CA ILE A 646 25.74 9.41 3.18
C ILE A 646 24.87 9.15 4.41
N ALA A 647 24.51 7.88 4.67
CA ALA A 647 23.70 7.49 5.82
C ALA A 647 24.31 7.91 7.16
N ILE A 648 25.60 7.63 7.40
CA ILE A 648 26.27 8.04 8.65
C ILE A 648 26.31 9.57 8.82
N SER A 649 26.25 10.35 7.73
CA SER A 649 26.23 11.82 7.80
C SER A 649 24.87 12.40 8.24
N TYR A 650 23.79 11.64 8.11
CA TYR A 650 22.47 12.02 8.62
C TYR A 650 22.29 11.69 10.11
N LEU A 651 23.10 10.79 10.69
CA LEU A 651 22.98 10.45 12.12
C LEU A 651 23.27 11.65 13.05
N PRO A 652 24.30 12.49 12.82
CA PRO A 652 24.45 13.77 13.52
C PRO A 652 23.32 14.76 13.25
N VAL A 653 22.57 14.65 12.15
CA VAL A 653 21.41 15.50 11.85
C VAL A 653 20.23 15.15 12.78
N PHE A 654 20.01 13.86 13.00
CA PHE A 654 18.93 13.37 13.84
C PHE A 654 19.29 13.17 15.33
N GLY A 655 20.58 13.26 15.68
CA GLY A 655 21.07 13.19 17.06
C GLY A 655 20.84 14.47 17.89
N PRO A 656 21.24 14.49 19.17
CA PRO A 656 21.11 15.65 20.05
C PRO A 656 21.95 16.85 19.58
N GLU A 657 21.72 18.00 20.22
CA GLU A 657 22.55 19.20 20.07
C GLU A 657 24.01 18.93 20.47
N TYR A 658 24.92 19.69 19.88
CA TYR A 658 26.35 19.52 20.11
C TYR A 658 26.76 20.01 21.51
N GLU A 659 27.35 19.14 22.33
CA GLU A 659 27.74 19.44 23.71
C GLU A 659 29.25 19.74 23.83
N SER A 660 29.68 20.97 23.49
CA SER A 660 31.11 21.36 23.46
C SER A 660 31.90 21.18 24.77
N GLY A 661 31.20 21.02 25.90
CA GLY A 661 31.78 20.75 27.21
C GLY A 661 32.08 19.27 27.49
N ARG A 662 31.66 18.35 26.62
CA ARG A 662 31.84 16.89 26.76
C ARG A 662 33.06 16.41 25.96
N ASN A 663 33.74 15.37 26.44
CA ASN A 663 34.93 14.84 25.78
C ASN A 663 34.59 14.16 24.46
N TYR A 664 33.46 13.46 24.37
CA TYR A 664 33.02 12.81 23.13
C TYR A 664 32.85 13.81 21.99
N SER A 665 32.50 15.05 22.30
CA SER A 665 32.33 16.11 21.29
C SER A 665 33.64 16.42 20.56
N ARG A 666 34.81 16.04 21.10
CA ARG A 666 36.13 16.30 20.51
C ARG A 666 36.69 15.10 19.76
N LEU A 667 35.97 13.98 19.68
CA LEU A 667 36.44 12.75 19.02
C LEU A 667 36.87 13.02 17.58
N HIS A 668 36.09 13.80 16.81
CA HIS A 668 36.46 14.19 15.45
C HIS A 668 37.81 14.93 15.38
N ASN A 669 38.14 15.77 16.37
CA ASN A 669 39.44 16.42 16.44
C ASN A 669 40.56 15.42 16.72
N GLN A 670 40.33 14.43 17.59
CA GLN A 670 41.36 13.42 17.90
C GLN A 670 41.63 12.48 16.72
N LEU A 671 40.57 12.07 16.01
CA LEU A 671 40.69 11.29 14.78
C LEU A 671 41.38 12.10 13.68
N SER A 672 41.02 13.38 13.52
CA SER A 672 41.67 14.29 12.55
C SER A 672 43.14 14.57 12.90
N ASN A 673 43.48 14.66 14.18
CA ASN A 673 44.85 14.80 14.66
C ASN A 673 45.67 13.54 14.37
N ALA A 674 45.09 12.35 14.52
CA ALA A 674 45.78 11.10 14.19
C ALA A 674 46.20 11.09 12.71
N ILE A 675 45.28 11.45 11.82
CA ILE A 675 45.54 11.56 10.37
C ILE A 675 46.59 12.65 10.09
N SER A 676 46.46 13.82 10.71
CA SER A 676 47.37 14.95 10.46
C SER A 676 48.80 14.72 10.95
N ASN A 677 48.96 13.80 11.92
CA ASN A 677 50.26 13.37 12.43
C ASN A 677 50.72 12.05 11.80
N ASP A 678 50.08 11.59 10.72
CA ASP A 678 50.39 10.35 10.01
C ASP A 678 50.37 9.10 10.92
N LEU A 679 49.62 9.12 12.03
CA LEU A 679 49.47 7.96 12.92
C LEU A 679 48.57 6.88 12.29
N VAL A 680 47.70 7.30 11.38
CA VAL A 680 46.85 6.46 10.54
C VAL A 680 46.96 6.98 9.11
N SER A 681 46.79 6.09 8.13
CA SER A 681 46.93 6.45 6.71
C SER A 681 45.89 7.47 6.24
N GLY A 682 44.73 7.51 6.92
CA GLY A 682 43.65 8.43 6.61
C GLY A 682 42.99 8.17 5.26
N GLY A 683 43.17 6.99 4.67
CA GLY A 683 42.60 6.69 3.36
C GLY A 683 43.05 5.43 2.63
N ALA A 684 43.75 4.46 3.23
CA ALA A 684 44.10 3.21 2.53
C ALA A 684 42.85 2.43 2.03
N ASN A 685 41.69 2.60 2.68
CA ASN A 685 40.42 1.93 2.36
C ASN A 685 39.36 2.84 1.67
N GLY A 686 39.75 4.02 1.16
CA GLY A 686 38.85 4.87 0.35
C GLY A 686 37.92 5.83 1.10
N PHE A 687 37.85 5.79 2.44
CA PHE A 687 37.07 6.76 3.23
C PHE A 687 37.85 8.06 3.45
N LYS A 688 37.34 9.18 2.92
CA LYS A 688 37.98 10.51 2.94
C LYS A 688 37.77 11.25 4.27
N PHE A 689 38.37 10.75 5.35
CA PHE A 689 38.16 11.26 6.71
C PHE A 689 38.42 12.75 6.88
N LYS A 690 39.48 13.27 6.23
CA LYS A 690 39.88 14.67 6.41
C LYS A 690 38.83 15.63 5.86
N GLU A 691 38.37 15.40 4.63
CA GLU A 691 37.28 16.15 4.01
C GLU A 691 35.99 15.96 4.80
N TYR A 692 35.66 14.72 5.18
CA TYR A 692 34.46 14.42 5.96
C TYR A 692 34.41 15.23 7.26
N PHE A 693 35.48 15.21 8.07
CA PHE A 693 35.49 15.93 9.34
C PHE A 693 35.50 17.45 9.16
N SER A 694 36.21 17.99 8.15
CA SER A 694 36.22 19.44 7.90
C SER A 694 34.87 19.98 7.45
N ASP A 695 34.11 19.16 6.71
CA ASP A 695 32.82 19.56 6.15
C ASP A 695 31.67 19.36 7.15
N MET A 696 31.76 18.35 8.02
CA MET A 696 30.74 18.02 9.02
C MET A 696 30.90 18.78 10.34
N PHE A 697 32.12 19.14 10.73
CA PHE A 697 32.41 19.71 12.05
C PHE A 697 33.29 20.96 12.00
N THR A 698 33.19 21.76 13.07
CA THR A 698 34.09 22.87 13.39
C THR A 698 34.82 22.57 14.70
N GLN A 699 35.70 23.47 15.14
CA GLN A 699 36.37 23.31 16.44
C GLN A 699 35.42 23.29 17.63
N SER A 700 34.22 23.87 17.51
CA SER A 700 33.30 24.07 18.63
C SER A 700 31.87 23.55 18.40
N GLY A 701 31.62 22.83 17.30
CA GLY A 701 30.26 22.40 16.96
C GLY A 701 30.12 21.78 15.57
N TYR A 702 28.89 21.44 15.21
CA TYR A 702 28.52 21.08 13.84
C TYR A 702 28.81 22.21 12.86
N SER A 703 29.09 21.86 11.60
CA SER A 703 29.25 22.85 10.54
C SER A 703 27.95 23.60 10.23
N GLY A 704 28.07 24.68 9.45
CA GLY A 704 26.90 25.43 8.97
C GLY A 704 25.98 24.57 8.09
N ASN A 705 26.55 23.66 7.30
CA ASN A 705 25.81 22.74 6.45
C ASN A 705 24.97 21.77 7.29
N VAL A 706 25.59 21.13 8.29
CA VAL A 706 24.90 20.23 9.23
C VAL A 706 23.83 20.97 10.02
N THR A 707 24.11 22.20 10.47
CA THR A 707 23.12 23.00 11.21
C THR A 707 21.92 23.36 10.32
N THR A 708 22.16 23.67 9.04
CA THR A 708 21.11 23.97 8.05
C THR A 708 20.25 22.74 7.79
N GLU A 709 20.88 21.58 7.59
CA GLU A 709 20.18 20.32 7.34
C GLU A 709 19.39 19.86 8.59
N ARG A 710 19.95 20.05 9.79
CA ARG A 710 19.25 19.84 11.07
C ARG A 710 18.01 20.69 11.18
N ALA A 711 18.07 21.96 10.81
CA ALA A 711 16.93 22.87 10.88
C ALA A 711 15.82 22.47 9.89
N HIS A 712 16.18 21.85 8.76
CA HIS A 712 15.20 21.39 7.76
C HIS A 712 14.34 20.23 8.28
N TYR A 713 14.94 19.25 8.93
CA TYR A 713 14.23 18.07 9.46
C TYR A 713 13.69 18.25 10.89
N ARG A 714 13.60 19.50 11.38
CA ARG A 714 13.16 19.81 12.74
C ARG A 714 12.08 20.89 12.78
N GLU A 715 11.12 20.69 13.66
CA GLU A 715 10.04 21.63 13.95
C GLU A 715 10.04 21.95 15.45
N GLY A 716 10.15 23.23 15.81
CA GLY A 716 10.24 23.65 17.21
C GLY A 716 11.47 23.09 17.96
N GLY A 717 12.53 22.70 17.24
CA GLY A 717 13.75 22.10 17.81
C GLY A 717 13.67 20.57 18.00
N GLN A 718 12.51 19.96 17.79
CA GLN A 718 12.31 18.51 17.79
C GLN A 718 12.33 17.97 16.36
N ILE A 719 12.53 16.65 16.20
CA ILE A 719 12.44 16.02 14.88
C ILE A 719 11.02 16.20 14.34
N ALA A 720 10.92 16.58 13.07
CA ALA A 720 9.63 16.83 12.44
C ALA A 720 8.74 15.57 12.46
N PRO A 721 7.41 15.69 12.61
CA PRO A 721 6.50 14.55 12.69
C PRO A 721 6.65 13.55 11.53
N ALA A 722 6.79 14.02 10.28
CA ALA A 722 6.98 13.17 9.12
C ALA A 722 8.28 12.34 9.16
N VAL A 723 9.36 12.92 9.70
CA VAL A 723 10.65 12.22 9.87
C VAL A 723 10.52 11.14 10.95
N GLN A 724 9.84 11.47 12.05
CA GLN A 724 9.56 10.50 13.12
C GLN A 724 8.65 9.37 12.61
N GLN A 725 7.62 9.69 11.84
CA GLN A 725 6.71 8.72 11.26
C GLN A 725 7.42 7.79 10.28
N THR A 726 8.24 8.34 9.38
CA THR A 726 9.08 7.54 8.46
C THR A 726 9.99 6.60 9.23
N GLN A 727 10.69 7.11 10.24
CA GLN A 727 11.54 6.29 11.10
C GLN A 727 10.74 5.20 11.84
N SER A 728 9.59 5.53 12.42
CA SER A 728 8.75 4.56 13.12
C SER A 728 8.21 3.48 12.19
N ALA A 729 7.77 3.83 10.98
CA ALA A 729 7.31 2.88 9.98
C ALA A 729 8.43 1.92 9.56
N LEU A 730 9.61 2.44 9.20
CA LEU A 730 10.78 1.62 8.84
C LEU A 730 11.20 0.67 9.98
N THR A 731 11.13 1.13 11.23
CA THR A 731 11.48 0.32 12.41
C THR A 731 10.47 -0.80 12.62
N ALA A 732 9.18 -0.49 12.61
CA ALA A 732 8.13 -1.47 12.82
C ALA A 732 8.10 -2.53 11.70
N LEU A 733 8.36 -2.13 10.44
CA LEU A 733 8.50 -3.07 9.34
C LEU A 733 9.76 -3.96 9.48
N ALA A 734 10.85 -3.44 10.05
CA ALA A 734 12.05 -4.24 10.30
C ALA A 734 11.86 -5.27 11.43
N GLU A 735 10.98 -4.99 12.38
CA GLU A 735 10.58 -5.92 13.47
C GLU A 735 9.71 -7.08 12.96
N LEU A 736 8.97 -6.89 11.86
CA LEU A 736 8.24 -7.96 11.17
C LEU A 736 9.18 -8.92 10.40
N ASN A 737 10.47 -8.60 10.30
CA ASN A 737 11.47 -9.36 9.57
C ASN A 737 12.59 -9.85 10.51
N ASP A 738 13.61 -10.51 9.96
CA ASP A 738 14.80 -10.88 10.74
C ASP A 738 15.65 -9.63 11.03
N THR A 739 15.34 -8.97 12.15
CA THR A 739 16.06 -7.77 12.60
C THR A 739 17.55 -8.03 12.77
N SER A 740 17.97 -9.23 13.16
CA SER A 740 19.40 -9.57 13.30
C SER A 740 20.11 -9.59 11.95
N SER A 741 19.46 -10.15 10.92
CA SER A 741 19.94 -10.13 9.54
C SER A 741 19.99 -8.69 8.99
N ILE A 742 18.96 -7.88 9.23
CA ILE A 742 18.92 -6.46 8.84
C ILE A 742 20.08 -5.70 9.48
N VAL A 743 20.29 -5.83 10.80
CA VAL A 743 21.38 -5.18 11.53
C VAL A 743 22.74 -5.59 10.94
N SER A 744 22.97 -6.87 10.67
CA SER A 744 24.24 -7.34 10.09
C SER A 744 24.55 -6.72 8.72
N LYS A 745 23.52 -6.42 7.92
CA LYS A 745 23.66 -5.78 6.61
C LYS A 745 23.88 -4.28 6.72
N ILE A 746 23.15 -3.61 7.62
CA ILE A 746 23.30 -2.17 7.88
C ILE A 746 24.67 -1.86 8.50
N ASP A 747 25.24 -2.78 9.26
CA ASP A 747 26.59 -2.64 9.82
C ASP A 747 27.69 -2.77 8.77
N ASN A 748 27.41 -3.44 7.64
CA ASN A 748 28.39 -3.66 6.61
C ASN A 748 28.44 -2.44 5.64
N PRO A 749 29.56 -1.71 5.57
CA PRO A 749 29.71 -0.57 4.67
C PRO A 749 29.67 -0.93 3.18
N ASP A 750 29.98 -2.19 2.83
CA ASP A 750 30.02 -2.70 1.45
C ASP A 750 28.63 -3.13 0.95
N VAL A 751 27.63 -3.22 1.83
CA VAL A 751 26.25 -3.51 1.42
C VAL A 751 25.58 -2.21 1.01
N ASP A 752 25.29 -2.10 -0.28
CA ASP A 752 24.41 -1.07 -0.83
C ASP A 752 22.95 -1.49 -0.62
N VAL A 753 22.17 -0.62 0.00
CA VAL A 753 20.74 -0.86 0.25
C VAL A 753 19.92 -0.76 -1.04
N ALA A 754 20.41 -0.04 -2.06
CA ALA A 754 19.76 0.11 -3.36
C ALA A 754 19.62 -1.23 -4.10
N ASP A 755 20.44 -2.23 -3.78
CA ASP A 755 20.36 -3.58 -4.34
C ASP A 755 19.15 -4.40 -3.82
N GLY A 756 18.31 -3.82 -2.94
CA GLY A 756 17.17 -4.52 -2.34
C GLY A 756 17.56 -5.52 -1.25
N ASN A 757 18.84 -5.56 -0.86
CA ASN A 757 19.35 -6.51 0.13
C ASN A 757 18.82 -6.26 1.54
N VAL A 758 18.31 -5.05 1.83
CA VAL A 758 17.69 -4.68 3.11
C VAL A 758 16.20 -4.35 2.85
N PRO A 759 15.25 -5.27 3.11
CA PRO A 759 13.88 -5.22 2.59
C PRO A 759 13.12 -3.91 2.84
N VAL A 760 13.33 -3.29 4.00
CA VAL A 760 12.59 -2.10 4.45
C VAL A 760 13.11 -0.78 3.89
N VAL A 761 14.35 -0.73 3.41
CA VAL A 761 14.98 0.49 2.88
C VAL A 761 15.44 0.36 1.43
N GLY A 762 15.55 -0.87 0.92
CA GLY A 762 15.84 -1.18 -0.47
C GLY A 762 14.61 -1.07 -1.39
N VAL A 763 13.78 -0.06 -1.15
CA VAL A 763 12.60 0.27 -1.95
C VAL A 763 13.04 0.73 -3.34
N ALA A 764 12.37 0.27 -4.40
CA ALA A 764 12.76 0.61 -5.77
C ALA A 764 12.43 2.09 -6.11
N GLY A 765 13.28 2.72 -6.93
CA GLY A 765 12.99 4.05 -7.48
C GLY A 765 13.40 5.24 -6.61
N LEU A 766 14.05 5.01 -5.47
CA LEU A 766 14.68 6.06 -4.67
C LEU A 766 16.01 6.52 -5.29
N SER A 767 16.43 7.75 -4.96
CA SER A 767 17.76 8.26 -5.28
C SER A 767 18.81 7.78 -4.27
N ASP A 768 20.10 7.85 -4.62
CA ASP A 768 21.21 7.48 -3.73
C ASP A 768 21.18 8.23 -2.39
N LEU A 769 20.79 9.51 -2.39
CA LEU A 769 20.65 10.32 -1.17
C LEU A 769 19.42 9.90 -0.35
N ALA A 770 18.32 9.54 -1.00
CA ALA A 770 17.12 9.04 -0.32
C ALA A 770 17.37 7.67 0.34
N TYR A 771 18.13 6.77 -0.32
CA TYR A 771 18.61 5.53 0.30
C TYR A 771 19.44 5.81 1.56
N GLY A 772 20.40 6.74 1.48
CA GLY A 772 21.20 7.18 2.63
C GLY A 772 20.35 7.72 3.78
N LEU A 773 19.34 8.53 3.47
CA LEU A 773 18.38 9.03 4.46
C LEU A 773 17.58 7.88 5.11
N PHE A 774 17.07 6.94 4.32
CA PHE A 774 16.28 5.80 4.79
C PHE A 774 17.11 4.89 5.72
N ARG A 775 18.35 4.55 5.32
CA ARG A 775 19.28 3.80 6.17
C ARG A 775 19.56 4.52 7.47
N ALA A 776 19.76 5.85 7.45
CA ALA A 776 19.97 6.64 8.66
C ALA A 776 18.76 6.66 9.60
N LEU A 777 17.54 6.79 9.06
CA LEU A 777 16.30 6.76 9.84
C LEU A 777 16.05 5.38 10.44
N LEU A 778 16.32 4.31 9.70
CA LEU A 778 16.25 2.95 10.21
C LEU A 778 17.28 2.70 11.31
N ILE A 779 18.55 3.08 11.13
CA ILE A 779 19.59 3.02 12.18
C ILE A 779 19.12 3.77 13.42
N ARG A 780 18.60 4.99 13.26
CA ARG A 780 18.06 5.75 14.39
C ARG A 780 16.95 4.98 15.09
N GLY A 781 16.02 4.40 14.36
CA GLY A 781 14.95 3.59 14.92
C GLY A 781 15.44 2.39 15.72
N LEU A 782 16.39 1.65 15.17
CA LEU A 782 16.95 0.44 15.79
C LEU A 782 17.91 0.74 16.97
N THR A 783 18.43 1.96 17.07
CA THR A 783 19.36 2.38 18.14
C THR A 783 18.69 3.15 19.27
N THR A 784 17.44 3.62 19.08
CA THR A 784 16.71 4.44 20.06
C THR A 784 15.54 3.66 20.65
N GLY A 785 15.08 4.05 21.85
CA GLY A 785 13.97 3.38 22.55
C GLY A 785 14.38 2.76 23.88
N SER A 786 13.48 2.00 24.50
CA SER A 786 13.73 1.32 25.78
C SER A 786 14.41 -0.05 25.62
N ASP A 787 14.28 -0.67 24.45
CA ASP A 787 14.87 -1.97 24.11
C ASP A 787 15.39 -1.93 22.66
N PRO A 788 16.50 -1.23 22.40
CA PRO A 788 17.01 -1.05 21.05
C PRO A 788 17.58 -2.37 20.49
N ALA A 789 17.23 -2.69 19.24
CA ALA A 789 17.81 -3.83 18.53
C ALA A 789 19.33 -3.72 18.34
N ILE A 790 19.84 -2.47 18.31
CA ILE A 790 21.27 -2.16 18.24
C ILE A 790 21.71 -1.57 19.57
N ASP A 791 22.42 -2.37 20.38
CA ASP A 791 23.06 -1.93 21.61
C ASP A 791 24.35 -1.13 21.29
N VAL A 792 24.18 0.17 21.12
CA VAL A 792 25.28 1.11 20.83
C VAL A 792 26.30 1.18 21.98
N PRO A 793 25.91 1.28 23.28
CA PRO A 793 26.85 1.18 24.39
C PRO A 793 27.76 -0.06 24.33
N GLN A 794 27.18 -1.25 24.18
CA GLN A 794 27.97 -2.50 24.14
C GLN A 794 28.95 -2.52 22.95
N ARG A 795 28.53 -1.99 21.79
CA ARG A 795 29.39 -1.87 20.61
C ARG A 795 30.57 -0.93 20.83
N LEU A 796 30.31 0.21 21.46
CA LEU A 796 31.35 1.18 21.81
C LEU A 796 32.28 0.63 22.90
N GLU A 797 31.78 -0.16 23.86
CA GLU A 797 32.59 -0.87 24.85
C GLU A 797 33.56 -1.84 24.17
N ASN A 798 33.08 -2.66 23.23
CA ASN A 798 33.92 -3.59 22.48
C ASN A 798 35.04 -2.86 21.71
N ILE A 799 34.72 -1.72 21.05
CA ILE A 799 35.74 -0.90 20.39
C ILE A 799 36.72 -0.32 21.42
N THR A 800 36.23 0.13 22.57
CA THR A 800 37.07 0.72 23.61
C THR A 800 38.06 -0.30 24.16
N ASP A 801 37.65 -1.56 24.33
CA ASP A 801 38.52 -2.64 24.78
C ASP A 801 39.60 -2.95 23.73
N ASN A 802 39.25 -3.04 22.45
CA ASN A 802 40.24 -3.22 21.38
C ASN A 802 41.24 -2.04 21.32
N LEU A 803 40.78 -0.80 21.50
CA LEU A 803 41.66 0.37 21.57
C LEU A 803 42.59 0.33 22.79
N ARG A 804 42.14 -0.23 23.92
CA ARG A 804 42.98 -0.45 25.11
C ARG A 804 44.06 -1.49 24.83
N ASP A 805 43.72 -2.59 24.15
CA ASP A 805 44.68 -3.61 23.75
C ASP A 805 45.78 -3.03 22.84
N GLN A 806 45.39 -2.18 21.87
CA GLN A 806 46.36 -1.46 21.03
C GLN A 806 47.23 -0.50 21.85
N LYS A 807 46.65 0.20 22.82
CA LYS A 807 47.41 1.09 23.71
C LYS A 807 48.40 0.32 24.58
N GLU A 808 48.00 -0.82 25.14
CA GLU A 808 48.88 -1.70 25.93
C GLU A 808 50.02 -2.25 25.07
N THR A 809 49.74 -2.60 23.81
CA THR A 809 50.76 -3.03 22.84
C THR A 809 51.81 -1.93 22.60
N VAL A 810 51.37 -0.69 22.39
CA VAL A 810 52.27 0.47 22.24
C VAL A 810 53.06 0.75 23.53
N GLU A 811 52.46 0.58 24.70
CA GLU A 811 53.16 0.71 25.98
C GLU A 811 54.27 -0.35 26.11
N GLY A 812 54.02 -1.60 25.73
CA GLY A 812 55.06 -2.64 25.68
C GLY A 812 56.16 -2.38 24.65
N TYR A 813 55.88 -1.63 23.58
CA TYR A 813 56.88 -1.16 22.62
C TYR A 813 57.74 -0.03 23.19
N ILE A 814 57.13 0.90 23.94
CA ILE A 814 57.87 1.96 24.64
C ILE A 814 58.85 1.35 25.64
N GLU A 815 58.40 0.38 26.46
CA GLU A 815 59.27 -0.33 27.41
C GLU A 815 60.46 -1.04 26.72
N GLN A 816 60.25 -1.59 25.52
CA GLN A 816 61.34 -2.19 24.74
C GLN A 816 62.37 -1.15 24.27
N VAL A 817 61.92 0.02 23.82
CA VAL A 817 62.80 1.12 23.40
C VAL A 817 63.56 1.70 24.60
N GLU A 818 62.88 1.88 25.75
CA GLU A 818 63.52 2.30 27.00
C GLU A 818 64.58 1.28 27.44
N SER A 819 64.33 -0.02 27.30
CA SER A 819 65.34 -1.06 27.58
C SER A 819 66.54 -1.01 26.63
N LEU A 820 66.38 -0.54 25.39
CA LEU A 820 67.52 -0.30 24.49
C LEU A 820 68.34 0.90 24.97
N ASP A 821 67.67 1.99 25.38
CA ASP A 821 68.33 3.20 25.92
C ASP A 821 69.15 2.88 27.19
N GLU A 822 68.57 2.13 28.13
CA GLU A 822 69.25 1.72 29.38
C GLU A 822 70.54 0.91 29.13
N ARG A 823 70.65 0.26 27.97
CA ARG A 823 71.84 -0.53 27.58
C ARG A 823 72.91 0.30 26.87
N VAL A 824 72.58 1.51 26.40
CA VAL A 824 73.53 2.44 25.78
C VAL A 824 74.06 3.39 26.83
N THR A 825 74.82 2.84 27.79
CA THR A 825 75.39 3.60 28.91
C THR A 825 76.92 3.67 28.86
N PRO A 826 77.54 4.74 29.37
CA PRO A 826 78.99 4.87 29.43
C PRO A 826 79.65 3.75 30.25
N PRO A 827 80.90 3.34 29.92
CA PRO A 827 81.67 2.40 30.72
C PRO A 827 81.76 2.81 32.19
N GLU A 828 81.56 1.85 33.11
CA GLU A 828 81.59 2.13 34.56
C GLU A 828 83.01 2.44 35.06
N SER A 829 84.02 1.89 34.39
CA SER A 829 85.42 2.00 34.82
C SER A 829 86.02 3.38 34.59
N VAL A 830 85.59 4.11 33.55
CA VAL A 830 86.06 5.46 33.23
C VAL A 830 85.08 6.19 32.31
N SER A 831 84.94 7.50 32.51
CA SER A 831 84.09 8.35 31.66
C SER A 831 84.80 8.65 30.33
N VAL A 832 84.34 7.99 29.27
CA VAL A 832 84.84 8.14 27.89
C VAL A 832 83.69 8.24 26.89
N GLY A 833 83.93 8.92 25.78
CA GLY A 833 83.00 9.07 24.67
C GLY A 833 81.91 10.15 24.86
N THR A 834 81.01 10.20 23.89
CA THR A 834 79.88 11.13 23.76
C THR A 834 78.67 10.31 23.32
N TRP A 835 77.65 10.26 24.17
CA TRP A 835 76.58 9.27 24.15
C TRP A 835 75.28 9.85 23.61
N ILE A 836 74.47 9.01 22.99
CA ILE A 836 73.16 9.39 22.43
C ILE A 836 72.03 8.91 23.34
N GLU A 837 70.88 9.57 23.29
CA GLU A 837 69.62 9.14 23.92
C GLU A 837 68.72 8.42 22.90
N ILE A 838 68.24 7.22 23.21
CA ILE A 838 67.26 6.49 22.40
C ILE A 838 65.86 6.76 22.98
N THR A 839 64.97 7.34 22.17
CA THR A 839 63.65 7.81 22.61
C THR A 839 62.50 7.11 21.88
N ALA A 840 61.35 7.02 22.56
CA ALA A 840 60.11 6.45 22.01
C ALA A 840 59.12 7.54 21.53
N ALA A 841 59.61 8.69 21.04
CA ALA A 841 58.78 9.88 20.78
C ALA A 841 57.59 9.61 19.86
N ARG A 842 57.77 8.83 18.79
CA ARG A 842 56.69 8.43 17.88
C ARG A 842 55.65 7.55 18.58
N LEU A 843 56.07 6.56 19.36
CA LEU A 843 55.19 5.67 20.12
C LEU A 843 54.39 6.43 21.19
N GLU A 844 54.98 7.44 21.82
CA GLU A 844 54.27 8.31 22.77
C GLU A 844 53.17 9.15 22.10
N GLN A 845 53.30 9.48 20.80
CA GLN A 845 52.21 10.10 20.02
C GLN A 845 51.04 9.12 19.83
N TYR A 846 51.31 7.85 19.47
CA TYR A 846 50.28 6.80 19.37
C TYR A 846 49.55 6.61 20.70
N LYS A 847 50.30 6.42 21.79
CA LYS A 847 49.76 6.25 23.15
C LYS A 847 48.92 7.44 23.59
N THR A 848 49.38 8.67 23.34
CA THR A 848 48.64 9.89 23.66
C THR A 848 47.34 9.97 22.86
N ASN A 849 47.39 9.71 21.55
CA ASN A 849 46.21 9.74 20.72
C ASN A 849 45.18 8.68 21.13
N LEU A 850 45.59 7.42 21.29
CA LEU A 850 44.73 6.32 21.74
C LEU A 850 44.06 6.64 23.09
N LYS A 851 44.81 7.21 24.04
CA LYS A 851 44.26 7.64 25.33
C LYS A 851 43.16 8.69 25.17
N GLU A 852 43.38 9.71 24.34
CA GLU A 852 42.38 10.77 24.10
C GLU A 852 41.14 10.23 23.38
N VAL A 853 41.30 9.31 22.42
CA VAL A 853 40.19 8.62 21.76
C VAL A 853 39.41 7.78 22.77
N ILE A 854 40.07 6.92 23.55
CA ILE A 854 39.42 6.09 24.60
C ILE A 854 38.63 6.95 25.59
N ASN A 855 39.19 8.08 26.04
CA ASN A 855 38.49 8.99 26.94
C ASN A 855 37.23 9.59 26.31
N GLY A 856 37.29 9.96 25.03
CA GLY A 856 36.14 10.47 24.28
C GLY A 856 35.07 9.40 24.07
N VAL A 857 35.45 8.15 23.75
CA VAL A 857 34.51 7.04 23.56
C VAL A 857 33.85 6.64 24.88
N THR A 858 34.61 6.60 25.98
CA THR A 858 34.06 6.33 27.32
C THR A 858 33.00 7.37 27.71
N ASP A 859 33.26 8.65 27.45
CA ASP A 859 32.29 9.73 27.68
C ASP A 859 31.06 9.65 26.75
N LEU A 860 31.20 9.05 25.57
CA LEU A 860 30.10 8.78 24.64
C LEU A 860 29.22 7.60 25.12
N ILE A 861 29.84 6.53 25.61
CA ILE A 861 29.16 5.38 26.23
C ILE A 861 28.26 5.88 27.36
N ASP A 862 28.83 6.67 28.29
CA ASP A 862 28.08 7.28 29.39
C ASP A 862 26.90 8.12 28.88
N LYS A 863 27.09 8.88 27.80
CA LYS A 863 26.03 9.71 27.21
C LYS A 863 24.91 8.84 26.63
N CYS A 864 25.23 7.79 25.86
CA CYS A 864 24.25 6.89 25.26
C CYS A 864 23.46 6.09 26.31
N GLN A 865 24.10 5.71 27.42
CA GLN A 865 23.43 5.02 28.54
C GLN A 865 22.45 5.94 29.30
N VAL A 866 22.77 7.24 29.42
CA VAL A 866 21.92 8.22 30.12
C VAL A 866 20.81 8.77 29.21
N ASP A 867 21.09 8.91 27.92
CA ASP A 867 20.22 9.55 26.94
C ASP A 867 20.21 8.74 25.64
N SER A 868 19.18 7.90 25.47
CA SER A 868 19.04 7.06 24.28
C SER A 868 18.92 7.87 22.99
N THR A 869 18.56 9.16 23.04
CA THR A 869 18.55 10.02 21.84
C THR A 869 19.95 10.28 21.29
N ALA A 870 21.00 10.05 22.08
CA ALA A 870 22.40 10.14 21.65
C ALA A 870 22.91 8.89 20.93
N ALA A 871 22.16 7.78 20.94
CA ALA A 871 22.57 6.53 20.29
C ALA A 871 22.88 6.67 18.78
N PRO A 872 22.17 7.51 17.98
CA PRO A 872 22.57 7.77 16.58
C PRO A 872 23.97 8.37 16.46
N ILE A 873 24.37 9.27 17.36
CA ILE A 873 25.74 9.82 17.40
C ILE A 873 26.73 8.74 17.86
N GLY A 874 26.33 7.91 18.83
CA GLY A 874 27.10 6.74 19.24
C GLY A 874 27.39 5.79 18.09
N TYR A 875 26.37 5.46 17.28
CA TYR A 875 26.52 4.61 16.10
C TYR A 875 27.40 5.26 15.03
N HIS A 876 27.20 6.57 14.78
CA HIS A 876 28.05 7.35 13.88
C HIS A 876 29.54 7.23 14.25
N TYR A 877 29.89 7.44 15.52
CA TYR A 877 31.27 7.30 15.97
C TYR A 877 31.73 5.85 16.00
N TRP A 878 30.89 4.90 16.41
CA TRP A 878 31.22 3.47 16.38
C TRP A 878 31.68 3.05 14.98
N PHE A 879 30.94 3.41 13.94
CA PHE A 879 31.28 3.11 12.56
C PHE A 879 32.64 3.72 12.14
N LEU A 880 32.87 5.00 12.44
CA LEU A 880 34.14 5.68 12.14
C LEU A 880 35.31 5.07 12.93
N LEU A 881 35.06 4.65 14.17
CA LEU A 881 36.07 4.05 15.04
C LEU A 881 36.44 2.64 14.63
N GLN A 882 35.56 1.87 13.98
CA GLN A 882 35.93 0.57 13.39
C GLN A 882 36.99 0.76 12.32
N ILE A 883 36.73 1.65 11.37
CA ILE A 883 37.68 1.96 10.29
C ILE A 883 39.00 2.50 10.86
N TYR A 884 38.92 3.38 11.86
CA TYR A 884 40.11 3.90 12.55
C TYR A 884 40.89 2.80 13.29
N LEU A 885 40.20 1.89 13.98
CA LEU A 885 40.81 0.79 14.72
C LEU A 885 41.55 -0.16 13.78
N ASP A 886 40.97 -0.48 12.63
CA ASP A 886 41.62 -1.32 11.62
C ASP A 886 42.92 -0.65 11.12
N ASP A 887 42.85 0.62 10.69
CA ASP A 887 44.02 1.37 10.19
C ASP A 887 45.11 1.50 11.27
N ILE A 888 44.76 1.89 12.50
CA ILE A 888 45.77 2.05 13.56
C ILE A 888 46.37 0.71 14.02
N SER A 889 45.60 -0.37 13.98
CA SER A 889 46.11 -1.70 14.34
C SER A 889 47.13 -2.17 13.31
N ASP A 890 46.85 -1.99 12.02
CA ASP A 890 47.80 -2.28 10.93
C ASP A 890 49.08 -1.45 11.11
N GLN A 891 48.95 -0.15 11.38
CA GLN A 891 50.11 0.72 11.63
C GLN A 891 50.92 0.24 12.84
N ILE A 892 50.28 -0.14 13.95
CA ILE A 892 50.97 -0.63 15.16
C ILE A 892 51.65 -1.98 14.90
N GLU A 893 51.03 -2.89 14.16
CA GLU A 893 51.64 -4.18 13.78
C GLU A 893 52.91 -3.97 12.95
N ASP A 894 52.91 -3.01 12.01
CA ASP A 894 54.10 -2.64 11.24
C ASP A 894 55.26 -2.15 12.14
N LEU A 895 54.95 -1.38 13.20
CA LEU A 895 55.96 -0.93 14.17
C LEU A 895 56.62 -2.12 14.90
N GLN A 896 55.91 -3.22 15.12
CA GLN A 896 56.46 -4.40 15.80
C GLN A 896 57.72 -4.93 15.12
N SER A 897 57.68 -5.01 13.78
CA SER A 897 58.79 -5.54 12.98
C SER A 897 60.03 -4.65 13.10
N GLU A 898 59.82 -3.34 13.08
CA GLU A 898 60.90 -2.35 13.13
C GLU A 898 61.53 -2.31 14.53
N ILE A 899 60.72 -2.35 15.60
CA ILE A 899 61.22 -2.36 16.97
C ILE A 899 61.95 -3.65 17.30
N SER A 900 61.41 -4.81 16.88
CA SER A 900 62.05 -6.12 17.13
C SER A 900 63.41 -6.27 16.42
N ARG A 901 63.66 -5.47 15.38
CA ARG A 901 64.94 -5.44 14.65
C ARG A 901 65.94 -4.44 15.23
N ALA A 902 65.50 -3.51 16.07
CA ALA A 902 66.39 -2.56 16.72
C ALA A 902 67.30 -3.28 17.72
N SER A 903 68.61 -3.08 17.61
CA SER A 903 69.59 -3.73 18.49
C SER A 903 70.75 -2.79 18.80
N VAL A 904 71.20 -2.87 20.06
CA VAL A 904 72.38 -2.18 20.60
C VAL A 904 73.41 -3.18 21.13
N SER A 905 73.30 -4.45 20.74
CA SER A 905 74.11 -5.54 21.28
C SER A 905 75.61 -5.34 21.10
N ASP A 906 76.04 -4.76 19.98
CA ASP A 906 77.47 -4.59 19.71
C ASP A 906 78.05 -3.43 20.51
N ILE A 907 77.27 -2.37 20.72
CA ILE A 907 77.61 -1.25 21.61
C ILE A 907 77.74 -1.75 23.05
N ASP A 908 76.70 -2.41 23.58
CA ASP A 908 76.64 -2.96 24.95
C ASP A 908 77.80 -3.94 25.20
N GLU A 909 78.04 -4.90 24.29
CA GLU A 909 79.16 -5.84 24.42
C GLU A 909 80.53 -5.14 24.34
N ALA A 910 80.69 -4.12 23.49
CA ALA A 910 81.93 -3.36 23.40
C ALA A 910 82.21 -2.58 24.69
N VAL A 911 81.18 -1.99 25.32
CA VAL A 911 81.29 -1.33 26.63
C VAL A 911 81.75 -2.32 27.70
N GLN A 912 81.09 -3.48 27.81
CA GLN A 912 81.46 -4.50 28.79
C GLN A 912 82.89 -5.02 28.57
N LEU A 913 83.31 -5.21 27.31
CA LEU A 913 84.68 -5.60 26.98
C LEU A 913 85.68 -4.49 27.29
N PHE A 914 85.34 -3.24 27.04
CA PHE A 914 86.16 -2.09 27.39
C PHE A 914 86.38 -2.02 28.90
N ASP A 915 85.32 -2.14 29.71
CA ASP A 915 85.41 -2.18 31.17
C ASP A 915 86.29 -3.32 31.68
N GLN A 916 86.19 -4.51 31.07
CA GLN A 916 87.05 -5.64 31.42
C GLN A 916 88.53 -5.38 31.08
N VAL A 917 88.80 -4.85 29.89
CA VAL A 917 90.16 -4.49 29.44
C VAL A 917 90.74 -3.42 30.35
N TYR A 918 89.97 -2.38 30.65
CA TYR A 918 90.38 -1.26 31.49
C TYR A 918 90.65 -1.72 32.92
N SER A 919 89.73 -2.46 33.52
CA SER A 919 89.88 -3.02 34.88
C SER A 919 91.07 -3.95 34.99
N ARG A 920 91.30 -4.82 33.99
CA ARG A 920 92.49 -5.69 33.94
C ARG A 920 93.76 -4.84 33.83
N ALA A 921 93.79 -3.85 32.94
CA ALA A 921 94.96 -2.96 32.81
C ALA A 921 95.27 -2.16 34.10
N GLU A 922 94.23 -1.76 34.84
CA GLU A 922 94.36 -0.99 36.08
C GLU A 922 94.89 -1.85 37.24
N HIS A 923 94.32 -3.04 37.42
CA HIS A 923 94.57 -3.87 38.62
C HIS A 923 95.70 -4.88 38.43
N SER A 924 96.09 -5.18 37.20
CA SER A 924 97.09 -6.21 36.92
C SER A 924 98.49 -5.83 37.38
N GLY A 925 99.11 -6.73 38.14
CA GLY A 925 100.50 -6.61 38.59
C GLY A 925 101.51 -6.74 37.45
N THR A 926 101.14 -7.38 36.35
CA THR A 926 102.00 -7.72 35.21
C THR A 926 102.15 -6.55 34.23
N VAL A 927 101.18 -5.63 34.22
CA VAL A 927 101.22 -4.41 33.39
C VAL A 927 102.47 -3.57 33.67
N SER A 928 102.89 -3.47 34.93
CA SER A 928 104.11 -2.74 35.31
C SER A 928 105.41 -3.42 34.86
N MET A 929 105.35 -4.69 34.46
CA MET A 929 106.50 -5.46 33.98
C MET A 929 106.68 -5.37 32.46
N HIS A 930 105.57 -5.26 31.71
CA HIS A 930 105.58 -5.30 30.24
C HIS A 930 105.35 -3.94 29.57
N PHE A 931 104.78 -2.96 30.29
CA PHE A 931 104.52 -1.63 29.76
C PHE A 931 105.36 -0.57 30.47
N SER A 932 105.72 0.49 29.73
CA SER A 932 106.58 1.58 30.25
C SER A 932 105.95 2.36 31.41
N SER A 933 104.61 2.39 31.48
CA SER A 933 103.84 2.96 32.59
C SER A 933 102.38 2.51 32.48
N ARG A 934 101.77 2.11 33.61
CA ARG A 934 100.33 1.82 33.70
C ARG A 934 99.48 3.04 33.34
N GLU A 935 99.83 4.22 33.86
CA GLU A 935 99.13 5.48 33.57
C GLU A 935 99.14 5.79 32.06
N SER A 936 100.23 5.46 31.35
CA SER A 936 100.32 5.66 29.90
C SER A 936 99.46 4.67 29.11
N LEU A 937 99.22 3.47 29.63
CA LEU A 937 98.34 2.48 28.99
C LEU A 937 96.87 2.86 29.23
N LEU A 938 96.50 3.18 30.47
CA LEU A 938 95.14 3.64 30.81
C LEU A 938 94.77 4.88 30.01
N LYS A 939 95.65 5.88 29.90
CA LYS A 939 95.39 7.07 29.07
C LYS A 939 95.15 6.72 27.58
N ARG A 940 95.88 5.74 27.03
CA ARG A 940 95.66 5.30 25.64
C ARG A 940 94.35 4.53 25.48
N LEU A 941 93.93 3.80 26.51
CA LEU A 941 92.61 3.16 26.54
C LEU A 941 91.52 4.22 26.65
N GLU A 942 91.70 5.28 27.44
CA GLU A 942 90.79 6.43 27.51
C GLU A 942 90.68 7.13 26.15
N ASP A 943 91.81 7.46 25.51
CA ASP A 943 91.82 8.07 24.16
C ASP A 943 91.11 7.16 23.15
N TYR A 944 91.36 5.84 23.19
CA TYR A 944 90.68 4.87 22.33
C TYR A 944 89.18 4.76 22.64
N GLY A 945 88.78 4.78 23.92
CA GLY A 945 87.38 4.77 24.34
C GLY A 945 86.65 6.02 23.89
N ASN A 946 87.31 7.19 23.94
CA ASN A 946 86.76 8.44 23.41
C ASN A 946 86.53 8.37 21.89
N ASP A 947 87.43 7.72 21.14
CA ASP A 947 87.27 7.58 19.68
C ASP A 947 86.17 6.55 19.32
N VAL A 948 86.06 5.45 20.07
CA VAL A 948 85.10 4.36 19.79
C VAL A 948 83.67 4.72 20.20
N PHE A 949 83.51 5.39 21.34
CA PHE A 949 82.21 5.73 21.91
C PHE A 949 81.80 7.19 21.64
N ASP A 950 82.37 7.86 20.63
CA ASP A 950 81.88 9.16 20.14
C ASP A 950 80.65 8.96 19.23
N LEU A 951 79.58 8.45 19.83
CA LEU A 951 78.34 8.09 19.14
C LEU A 951 77.63 9.34 18.58
N GLU A 952 77.63 10.44 19.34
CA GLU A 952 77.02 11.70 18.90
C GLU A 952 77.67 12.27 17.63
N SER A 953 79.00 12.29 17.54
CA SER A 953 79.67 12.84 16.34
C SER A 953 79.59 11.89 15.16
N HIS A 954 79.49 10.57 15.40
CA HIS A 954 79.31 9.59 14.33
C HIS A 954 77.93 9.71 13.68
N LEU A 955 76.90 9.91 14.50
CA LEU A 955 75.52 10.05 14.06
C LEU A 955 75.21 11.48 13.56
N GLY A 956 75.81 12.50 14.17
CA GLY A 956 75.47 13.91 13.92
C GLY A 956 74.22 14.40 14.67
N ALA A 957 73.71 13.62 15.63
CA ALA A 957 72.55 13.95 16.46
C ALA A 957 72.79 13.50 17.91
N THR A 958 72.09 14.13 18.86
CA THR A 958 72.17 13.82 20.29
C THR A 958 71.16 12.75 20.72
N SER A 959 70.21 12.41 19.86
CA SER A 959 69.16 11.44 20.16
C SER A 959 68.64 10.75 18.90
N LEU A 960 68.15 9.52 19.05
CA LEU A 960 67.46 8.73 18.02
C LEU A 960 66.04 8.41 18.49
N SER A 961 65.04 8.49 17.61
CA SER A 961 63.69 8.01 17.91
C SER A 961 63.39 6.70 17.20
N ILE A 962 63.11 5.63 17.96
CA ILE A 962 62.74 4.33 17.40
C ILE A 962 61.21 4.25 17.31
N PRO A 963 60.62 3.84 16.16
CA PRO A 963 61.29 3.20 15.01
C PRO A 963 61.79 4.11 13.87
N GLU A 964 61.55 5.42 13.89
CA GLU A 964 61.89 6.33 12.77
C GLU A 964 63.37 6.27 12.36
N ASP A 965 64.28 6.22 13.34
CA ASP A 965 65.72 6.24 13.12
C ASP A 965 66.37 4.85 13.32
N ARG A 966 65.62 3.76 13.06
CA ARG A 966 66.13 2.39 13.22
C ARG A 966 67.36 2.12 12.34
N GLU A 967 67.37 2.62 11.12
CA GLU A 967 68.50 2.42 10.20
C GLU A 967 69.78 3.07 10.73
N ASP A 968 69.66 4.29 11.26
CA ASP A 968 70.77 5.02 11.89
C ASP A 968 71.27 4.29 13.14
N LEU A 969 70.37 3.75 13.97
CA LEU A 969 70.75 2.91 15.12
C LEU A 969 71.49 1.64 14.67
N SER A 970 71.04 1.02 13.59
CA SER A 970 71.68 -0.19 13.03
C SER A 970 73.07 0.12 12.45
N GLU A 971 73.25 1.26 11.79
CA GLU A 971 74.54 1.71 11.28
C GLU A 971 75.50 2.01 12.43
N LEU A 972 75.03 2.74 13.45
CA LEU A 972 75.81 3.05 14.64
C LEU A 972 76.24 1.78 15.38
N ASN A 973 75.33 0.85 15.63
CA ASN A 973 75.63 -0.43 16.28
C ASN A 973 76.62 -1.26 15.44
N GLY A 974 76.49 -1.28 14.11
CA GLY A 974 77.43 -1.94 13.21
C GLY A 974 78.83 -1.30 13.18
N SER A 975 78.93 0.02 13.35
CA SER A 975 80.23 0.72 13.39
C SER A 975 81.11 0.26 14.57
N VAL A 976 80.48 -0.05 15.72
CA VAL A 976 81.15 -0.49 16.94
C VAL A 976 81.55 -1.97 16.89
N GLU A 977 80.94 -2.78 16.03
CA GLU A 977 81.25 -4.21 15.88
C GLU A 977 82.74 -4.46 15.59
N THR A 978 83.35 -3.64 14.73
CA THR A 978 84.78 -3.78 14.39
C THR A 978 85.65 -3.50 15.62
N HIS A 979 85.27 -2.51 16.45
CA HIS A 979 85.97 -2.17 17.68
C HIS A 979 85.79 -3.21 18.77
N LYS A 980 84.63 -3.86 18.82
CA LYS A 980 84.36 -5.02 19.70
C LYS A 980 85.35 -6.16 19.45
N GLN A 981 85.65 -6.47 18.18
CA GLN A 981 86.63 -7.49 17.83
C GLN A 981 88.05 -7.10 18.30
N TYR A 982 88.43 -5.83 18.15
CA TYR A 982 89.71 -5.32 18.66
C TYR A 982 89.79 -5.37 20.19
N LEU A 983 88.75 -4.98 20.91
CA LEU A 983 88.69 -5.05 22.37
C LEU A 983 88.75 -6.50 22.86
N THR A 984 88.09 -7.43 22.18
CA THR A 984 88.20 -8.86 22.47
C THR A 984 89.63 -9.35 22.32
N GLN A 985 90.30 -9.01 21.22
CA GLN A 985 91.70 -9.37 21.00
C GLN A 985 92.61 -8.76 22.08
N LEU A 986 92.41 -7.49 22.40
CA LEU A 986 93.18 -6.79 23.43
C LEU A 986 92.98 -7.41 24.83
N ASN A 987 91.76 -7.79 25.17
CA ASN A 987 91.43 -8.47 26.42
C ASN A 987 92.16 -9.83 26.51
N ASN A 988 92.16 -10.60 25.42
CA ASN A 988 92.83 -11.89 25.32
C ASN A 988 94.36 -11.74 25.39
N ASP A 989 94.93 -10.74 24.72
CA ASP A 989 96.36 -10.47 24.74
C ASP A 989 96.81 -10.07 26.16
N LEU A 990 96.04 -9.21 26.85
CA LEU A 990 96.30 -8.88 28.26
C LEU A 990 96.21 -10.11 29.16
N LYS A 991 95.23 -10.99 28.93
CA LYS A 991 95.10 -12.24 29.68
C LYS A 991 96.30 -13.16 29.45
N MET A 992 96.75 -13.29 28.20
CA MET A 992 97.91 -14.11 27.85
C MET A 992 99.18 -13.55 28.50
N ILE A 993 99.35 -12.23 28.53
CA ILE A 993 100.46 -11.57 29.24
C ILE A 993 100.40 -11.89 30.75
N GLU A 994 99.21 -11.90 31.36
CA GLU A 994 99.03 -12.31 32.75
C GLU A 994 99.41 -13.78 32.97
N ASP A 995 98.84 -14.69 32.19
CA ASP A 995 99.07 -16.13 32.29
C ASP A 995 100.57 -16.46 32.08
N GLU A 996 101.22 -15.87 31.08
CA GLU A 996 102.67 -16.04 30.84
C GLU A 996 103.53 -15.44 31.96
N SER A 997 103.12 -14.30 32.52
CA SER A 997 103.84 -13.67 33.63
C SER A 997 103.70 -14.45 34.93
N ASP A 998 102.55 -15.07 35.18
CA ASP A 998 102.34 -15.95 36.32
C ASP A 998 103.17 -17.23 36.19
N VAL A 999 103.28 -17.81 34.99
CA VAL A 999 104.19 -18.92 34.70
C VAL A 999 105.65 -18.51 34.95
N VAL A 1000 106.08 -17.34 34.46
CA VAL A 1000 107.44 -16.83 34.69
C VAL A 1000 107.67 -16.51 36.17
N ALA A 1001 106.68 -16.01 36.90
CA ALA A 1001 106.76 -15.75 38.34
C ALA A 1001 106.86 -17.05 39.14
N GLU A 1002 106.13 -18.09 38.75
CA GLU A 1002 106.21 -19.41 39.36
C GLU A 1002 107.56 -20.09 39.08
N GLU A 1003 108.07 -20.00 37.84
CA GLU A 1003 109.42 -20.46 37.48
C GLU A 1003 110.52 -19.67 38.22
N LEU A 1004 110.36 -18.35 38.38
CA LEU A 1004 111.28 -17.52 39.14
C LEU A 1004 111.27 -17.87 40.62
N GLU A 1005 110.10 -18.18 41.19
CA GLU A 1005 109.97 -18.57 42.59
C GLU A 1005 110.45 -20.00 42.84
N GLN A 1006 110.26 -20.92 41.88
CA GLN A 1006 110.93 -22.23 41.88
C GLN A 1006 112.45 -22.09 41.79
N THR A 1007 112.95 -21.19 40.94
CA THR A 1007 114.38 -20.91 40.81
C THR A 1007 114.93 -20.30 42.09
N LYS A 1008 114.21 -19.38 42.73
CA LYS A 1008 114.53 -18.83 44.06
C LYS A 1008 114.58 -19.91 45.13
N ARG A 1009 113.57 -20.81 45.19
CA ARG A 1009 113.57 -21.95 46.12
C ARG A 1009 114.77 -22.86 45.86
N ALA A 1010 115.05 -23.22 44.61
CA ALA A 1010 116.22 -24.01 44.25
C ALA A 1010 117.54 -23.33 44.63
N LEU A 1011 117.63 -21.99 44.53
CA LEU A 1011 118.77 -21.18 44.97
C LEU A 1011 118.90 -21.15 46.50
N VAL A 1012 117.78 -21.09 47.22
CA VAL A 1012 117.73 -21.16 48.69
C VAL A 1012 118.11 -22.56 49.18
N ASP A 1013 117.61 -23.63 48.55
CA ASP A 1013 117.99 -25.02 48.85
C ASP A 1013 119.48 -25.29 48.57
N LEU A 1014 120.07 -24.65 47.53
CA LEU A 1014 121.51 -24.67 47.25
C LEU A 1014 122.36 -23.90 48.29
N LEU A 1015 121.74 -22.98 49.03
CA LEU A 1015 122.37 -22.15 50.05
C LEU A 1015 122.12 -22.67 51.48
N GLU A 1016 121.25 -23.67 51.68
CA GLU A 1016 121.12 -24.39 52.94
C GLU A 1016 122.25 -25.43 53.09
N PRO A 1017 123.04 -25.42 54.17
CA PRO A 1017 124.15 -26.34 54.35
C PRO A 1017 123.66 -27.77 54.66
N GLU A 1018 124.17 -28.77 53.92
CA GLU A 1018 124.06 -30.19 54.29
C GLU A 1018 124.59 -30.40 55.73
N GLU A 1019 123.71 -30.71 56.68
CA GLU A 1019 124.11 -31.25 57.99
C GLU A 1019 124.70 -32.65 57.79
N VAL A 1020 126.02 -32.70 57.63
CA VAL A 1020 126.82 -33.91 57.80
C VAL A 1020 126.81 -34.29 59.28
N THR A 1021 126.12 -35.37 59.62
CA THR A 1021 126.30 -36.08 60.89
C THR A 1021 127.53 -36.98 60.81
N ILE A 1022 128.54 -36.73 61.67
CA ILE A 1022 129.52 -37.73 62.10
C ILE A 1022 129.63 -37.67 63.64
N ASN A 1023 129.21 -38.80 64.23
CA ASN A 1023 129.15 -39.27 65.62
C ASN A 1023 130.05 -38.67 66.71
N ASP A 1024 129.49 -38.65 67.93
CA ASP A 1024 129.82 -39.70 68.93
C ASP A 1024 128.64 -40.69 69.08
#